data_AF-A0A4R4YYC3-F1
#
_entry.id   AF-A0A4R4YYC3-F1
#
_cell.length_a   1.000
_cell.length_b   1.000
_cell.length_c   1.000
_cell.angle_alpha   90.00
_cell.angle_beta   90.00
_cell.angle_gamma   90.00
#
_symmetry.space_group_name_H-M   'P 1'
#
loop_
_entity.id
_entity.type
_entity.pdbx_description
1 polymer ?
#
loop_
_entity_poly.entity_id
_entity_poly.type
_entity_poly.pdbx_seq_one_letter_code
_entity_poly.pdbx_strand_id
1 'polypeptide(L)'
;MLLAALDQTIVATALPTIVSDLGGGSHLSWVVTAYLLAETIMTVLIGKFGDQFGRKRAFIVSVVLFMVGSFFAGGADSMTTLIIFRAIQGFGGGGLMVTASAVMADVVPLRERGKYQGFIGAAFGVSTVAGPLLGGLFVDHLSWRWSFYINLPLGAVVLLVALVALPTVRAIGKPRIDYLGILLIALAATGLTLVATWGGTEYPWLSPTILLMAAGSVVLLVAFVLVEQRAAEPMLPMRLFRSSVFTISGILSFVVGFAMLGGITYLPTYLQFVRGESATASGLWMLPLIFGLMAMSLVSGTVISKTGHYRSFPIVGSLVMTLGLFLMSLLDATTSYWLMAAFMVLLGAGIGLIMQVPMIVVQSTTDYADLGVATSGVSFLRTMGSSFGVALFGTIYAGMLPDKLAAALAAHPLPAGADPHAAQSPQALHALPASVAAPIIDAYADTLQSMFRIVAPVGAVAFVVALFLKQVPLRDTSRVAVAGSHGVGEGFSAPASTTSLQELEKLVGNVVSRAKTDPGPEIWARSGLDVSPAQGWLLGHVFRAAVAGNGGATTDEIGALVNVPGEIFEPTARHLVDAGYLVESGGTYGFTAAGMEVMTKLVNGWRSWLLAELADWDQDDRSDFSAAIDSFAEKIIDNGRDLISPARPTE
;
A
#
# COMPACT_ATOMS: atom_id res chain seq x y z
N MET A 1 1.68 8.64 -8.23
CA MET A 1 2.84 7.81 -8.61
C MET A 1 3.62 8.46 -9.73
N LEU A 2 3.11 8.45 -10.97
CA LEU A 2 3.78 9.11 -12.11
C LEU A 2 4.25 10.53 -11.77
N LEU A 3 3.35 11.39 -11.28
CA LEU A 3 3.65 12.77 -10.91
C LEU A 3 4.84 12.92 -9.94
N ALA A 4 4.88 12.12 -8.86
CA ALA A 4 5.93 12.23 -7.84
C ALA A 4 7.27 11.62 -8.30
N ALA A 5 7.22 10.48 -9.00
CA ALA A 5 8.43 9.81 -9.48
C ALA A 5 9.09 10.58 -10.62
N LEU A 6 8.30 11.20 -11.51
CA LEU A 6 8.79 12.01 -12.62
C LEU A 6 9.54 13.25 -12.13
N ASP A 7 9.04 13.91 -11.09
CA ASP A 7 9.70 15.10 -10.53
C ASP A 7 11.09 14.78 -9.95
N GLN A 8 11.22 13.69 -9.18
CA GLN A 8 12.51 13.27 -8.64
C GLN A 8 13.53 13.07 -9.76
N THR A 9 13.11 12.45 -10.86
CA THR A 9 14.01 12.03 -11.95
C THR A 9 14.35 13.18 -12.90
N ILE A 10 13.41 14.07 -13.21
CA ILE A 10 13.67 15.29 -13.99
C ILE A 10 14.66 16.19 -13.25
N VAL A 11 14.41 16.50 -11.98
CA VAL A 11 15.24 17.47 -11.24
C VAL A 11 16.65 16.95 -11.02
N ALA A 12 16.84 15.64 -10.82
CA ALA A 12 18.16 15.04 -10.75
C ALA A 12 19.02 15.34 -11.99
N THR A 13 18.40 15.36 -13.18
CA THR A 13 19.10 15.70 -14.44
C THR A 13 19.32 17.19 -14.66
N ALA A 14 18.40 18.04 -14.18
CA ALA A 14 18.53 19.49 -14.31
C ALA A 14 19.47 20.12 -13.25
N LEU A 15 19.86 19.36 -12.22
CA LEU A 15 20.57 19.83 -11.03
C LEU A 15 21.87 20.61 -11.33
N PRO A 16 22.76 20.17 -12.26
CA PRO A 16 23.97 20.92 -12.58
C PRO A 16 23.68 22.31 -13.17
N THR A 17 22.69 22.41 -14.06
CA THR A 17 22.27 23.67 -14.68
C THR A 17 21.64 24.61 -13.67
N ILE A 18 20.82 24.09 -12.75
CA ILE A 18 20.21 24.87 -11.66
C ILE A 18 21.29 25.55 -10.82
N VAL A 19 22.36 24.83 -10.49
CA VAL A 19 23.49 25.36 -9.69
C VAL A 19 24.29 26.39 -10.48
N SER A 20 24.47 26.19 -11.78
CA SER A 20 25.11 27.17 -12.64
C SER A 20 24.34 28.49 -12.73
N ASP A 21 23.01 28.43 -12.67
CA ASP A 21 22.13 29.60 -12.85
C ASP A 21 21.85 30.36 -11.53
N LEU A 22 21.68 29.62 -10.43
CA LEU A 22 21.39 30.19 -9.10
C LEU A 22 22.63 30.42 -8.22
N GLY A 23 23.77 29.84 -8.59
CA GLY A 23 24.98 29.79 -7.77
C GLY A 23 24.85 28.88 -6.54
N GLY A 24 25.90 28.83 -5.72
CA GLY A 24 25.88 28.10 -4.43
C GLY A 24 26.10 26.60 -4.55
N GLY A 25 27.20 26.17 -5.18
CA GLY A 25 27.54 24.74 -5.33
C GLY A 25 27.62 23.94 -4.02
N SER A 26 27.91 24.60 -2.89
CA SER A 26 27.87 24.00 -1.55
C SER A 26 26.47 23.54 -1.12
N HIS A 27 25.41 24.08 -1.73
CA HIS A 27 24.03 23.77 -1.40
C HIS A 27 23.36 22.81 -2.42
N LEU A 28 24.12 22.28 -3.38
CA LEU A 28 23.61 21.38 -4.43
C LEU A 28 22.98 20.11 -3.83
N SER A 29 23.65 19.50 -2.85
CA SER A 29 23.16 18.31 -2.16
C SER A 29 21.84 18.58 -1.42
N TRP A 30 21.65 19.79 -0.89
CA TRP A 30 20.48 20.17 -0.12
C TRP A 30 19.18 20.20 -0.93
N VAL A 31 19.24 20.42 -2.24
CA VAL A 31 18.04 20.40 -3.10
C VAL A 31 17.40 19.00 -3.12
N VAL A 32 18.22 17.95 -3.17
CA VAL A 32 17.75 16.55 -3.12
C VAL A 32 17.49 16.12 -1.68
N THR A 33 18.40 16.42 -0.77
CA THR A 33 18.29 16.03 0.64
C THR A 33 17.05 16.62 1.31
N ALA A 34 16.73 17.90 1.08
CA ALA A 34 15.55 18.52 1.68
C ALA A 34 14.24 17.91 1.17
N TYR A 35 14.17 17.56 -0.11
CA TYR A 35 13.02 16.86 -0.68
C TYR A 35 12.85 15.47 -0.06
N LEU A 36 13.92 14.64 -0.06
CA LEU A 36 13.88 13.29 0.51
C LEU A 36 13.56 13.30 2.01
N LEU A 37 14.07 14.30 2.73
CA LEU A 37 13.82 14.49 4.14
C LEU A 37 12.35 14.77 4.42
N ALA A 38 11.78 15.77 3.72
CA ALA A 38 10.37 16.11 3.84
C ALA A 38 9.45 14.97 3.37
N GLU A 39 9.83 14.26 2.31
CA GLU A 39 9.14 13.06 1.82
C GLU A 39 9.10 11.96 2.88
N THR A 40 10.22 11.70 3.55
CA THR A 40 10.31 10.69 4.61
C THR A 40 9.42 11.05 5.79
N ILE A 41 9.44 12.32 6.22
CA ILE A 41 8.59 12.82 7.31
C ILE A 41 7.11 12.72 6.93
N MET A 42 6.72 13.12 5.71
CA MET A 42 5.32 13.03 5.30
C MET A 42 4.84 11.60 5.13
N THR A 43 5.69 10.70 4.63
CA THR A 43 5.36 9.27 4.49
C THR A 43 4.85 8.70 5.81
N VAL A 44 5.46 9.12 6.91
CA VAL A 44 5.04 8.76 8.26
C VAL A 44 3.73 9.42 8.65
N LEU A 45 3.66 10.75 8.53
CA LEU A 45 2.49 11.54 8.93
C LEU A 45 1.23 11.08 8.21
N ILE A 46 1.30 10.98 6.88
CA ILE A 46 0.13 10.80 6.03
C ILE A 46 -0.56 9.44 6.23
N GLY A 47 0.16 8.42 6.71
CA GLY A 47 -0.45 7.14 7.07
C GLY A 47 -1.54 7.31 8.12
N LYS A 48 -1.25 8.06 9.19
CA LYS A 48 -2.19 8.34 10.28
C LYS A 48 -3.18 9.45 9.90
N PHE A 49 -2.70 10.55 9.30
CA PHE A 49 -3.59 11.63 8.85
C PHE A 49 -4.60 11.17 7.78
N GLY A 50 -4.22 10.23 6.91
CA GLY A 50 -5.11 9.64 5.91
C GLY A 50 -6.23 8.81 6.49
N ASP A 51 -5.94 8.00 7.51
CA ASP A 51 -6.95 7.20 8.19
C ASP A 51 -7.88 8.07 9.07
N GLN A 52 -7.37 9.18 9.62
CA GLN A 52 -8.14 10.07 10.52
C GLN A 52 -8.97 11.15 9.82
N PHE A 53 -8.43 11.80 8.78
CA PHE A 53 -9.12 12.89 8.07
C PHE A 53 -9.83 12.43 6.80
N GLY A 54 -9.74 11.13 6.49
CA GLY A 54 -10.26 10.52 5.29
C GLY A 54 -9.23 10.58 4.16
N ARG A 55 -9.05 9.43 3.49
CA ARG A 55 -7.98 9.25 2.50
C ARG A 55 -8.11 10.15 1.27
N LYS A 56 -9.34 10.50 0.86
CA LYS A 56 -9.59 11.49 -0.20
C LYS A 56 -8.99 12.85 0.14
N ARG A 57 -9.19 13.33 1.37
CA ARG A 57 -8.67 14.65 1.80
C ARG A 57 -7.15 14.63 1.90
N ALA A 58 -6.58 13.59 2.49
CA ALA A 58 -5.14 13.42 2.58
C ALA A 58 -4.46 13.37 1.20
N PHE A 59 -5.05 12.67 0.24
CA PHE A 59 -4.57 12.64 -1.14
C PHE A 59 -4.63 14.04 -1.78
N ILE A 60 -5.77 14.72 -1.71
CA ILE A 60 -5.96 16.07 -2.29
C ILE A 60 -4.99 17.08 -1.68
N VAL A 61 -4.84 17.10 -0.35
CA VAL A 61 -3.90 18.01 0.34
C VAL A 61 -2.47 17.73 -0.14
N SER A 62 -2.10 16.46 -0.31
CA SER A 62 -0.77 16.07 -0.79
C SER A 62 -0.54 16.53 -2.23
N VAL A 63 -1.52 16.40 -3.13
CA VAL A 63 -1.45 16.94 -4.50
C VAL A 63 -1.28 18.47 -4.46
N VAL A 64 -2.09 19.17 -3.68
CA VAL A 64 -2.04 20.64 -3.60
C VAL A 64 -0.70 21.11 -3.05
N LEU A 65 -0.20 20.50 -1.99
CA LEU A 65 1.10 20.83 -1.40
C LEU A 65 2.23 20.61 -2.41
N PHE A 66 2.17 19.50 -3.17
CA PHE A 66 3.12 19.19 -4.23
C PHE A 66 3.09 20.24 -5.36
N MET A 67 1.89 20.63 -5.82
CA MET A 67 1.74 21.67 -6.85
C MET A 67 2.23 23.03 -6.38
N VAL A 68 1.91 23.42 -5.14
CA VAL A 68 2.36 24.69 -4.55
C VAL A 68 3.88 24.72 -4.45
N GLY A 69 4.49 23.64 -3.93
CA GLY A 69 5.94 23.49 -3.90
C GLY A 69 6.56 23.57 -5.30
N SER A 70 5.96 22.91 -6.30
CA SER A 70 6.42 22.94 -7.70
C SER A 70 6.33 24.35 -8.31
N PHE A 71 5.21 25.05 -8.10
CA PHE A 71 5.00 26.40 -8.63
C PHE A 71 6.07 27.38 -8.13
N PHE A 72 6.32 27.37 -6.83
CA PHE A 72 7.30 28.26 -6.22
C PHE A 72 8.76 27.82 -6.45
N ALA A 73 9.03 26.52 -6.59
CA ALA A 73 10.35 26.02 -6.97
C ALA A 73 10.74 26.45 -8.39
N GLY A 74 9.80 26.43 -9.35
CA GLY A 74 10.03 26.95 -10.70
C GLY A 74 10.26 28.47 -10.74
N GLY A 75 9.70 29.21 -9.78
CA GLY A 75 9.91 30.65 -9.61
C GLY A 75 11.04 31.03 -8.65
N ALA A 76 11.90 30.09 -8.24
CA ALA A 76 12.94 30.37 -7.27
C ALA A 76 14.10 31.17 -7.90
N ASP A 77 14.48 32.27 -7.24
CA ASP A 77 15.59 33.15 -7.65
C ASP A 77 16.85 32.97 -6.79
N SER A 78 16.80 32.09 -5.78
CA SER A 78 17.96 31.73 -4.97
C SER A 78 17.96 30.24 -4.61
N MET A 79 19.15 29.68 -4.38
CA MET A 79 19.30 28.27 -4.00
C MET A 79 18.57 27.95 -2.67
N THR A 80 18.61 28.86 -1.70
CA THR A 80 17.90 28.69 -0.41
C THR A 80 16.39 28.66 -0.61
N THR A 81 15.86 29.55 -1.44
CA THR A 81 14.44 29.59 -1.79
C THR A 81 14.02 28.29 -2.48
N LEU A 82 14.84 27.78 -3.40
CA LEU A 82 14.62 26.51 -4.07
C LEU A 82 14.58 25.34 -3.07
N ILE A 83 15.52 25.29 -2.11
CA ILE A 83 15.59 24.25 -1.09
C ILE A 83 14.34 24.25 -0.20
N ILE A 84 13.87 25.44 0.23
CA ILE A 84 12.65 25.57 1.04
C ILE A 84 11.43 25.03 0.27
N PHE A 85 11.28 25.43 -1.00
CA PHE A 85 10.16 24.96 -1.81
C PHE A 85 10.29 23.49 -2.20
N ARG A 86 11.51 22.96 -2.32
CA ARG A 86 11.75 21.52 -2.45
C ARG A 86 11.35 20.73 -1.21
N ALA A 87 11.58 21.26 -0.02
CA ALA A 87 11.06 20.64 1.20
C ALA A 87 9.52 20.62 1.20
N ILE A 88 8.87 21.75 0.85
CA ILE A 88 7.40 21.82 0.72
C ILE A 88 6.88 20.82 -0.31
N GLN A 89 7.53 20.71 -1.46
CA GLN A 89 7.21 19.76 -2.51
C GLN A 89 7.40 18.31 -2.05
N GLY A 90 8.48 18.03 -1.30
CA GLY A 90 8.78 16.72 -0.72
C GLY A 90 7.71 16.23 0.24
N PHE A 91 7.17 17.12 1.08
CA PHE A 91 5.99 16.78 1.88
C PHE A 91 4.84 16.33 0.97
N GLY A 92 4.55 17.04 -0.13
CA GLY A 92 3.52 16.63 -1.09
C GLY A 92 3.82 15.27 -1.73
N GLY A 93 5.08 15.02 -2.12
CA GLY A 93 5.53 13.80 -2.78
C GLY A 93 5.37 12.55 -1.92
N GLY A 94 5.83 12.59 -0.66
CA GLY A 94 5.67 11.48 0.28
C GLY A 94 4.21 11.21 0.61
N GLY A 95 3.44 12.29 0.77
CA GLY A 95 1.99 12.23 0.91
C GLY A 95 1.32 11.48 -0.25
N LEU A 96 1.65 11.87 -1.48
CA LEU A 96 1.12 11.30 -2.71
C LEU A 96 1.46 9.82 -2.88
N MET A 97 2.70 9.41 -2.56
CA MET A 97 3.13 8.03 -2.74
C MET A 97 2.40 7.07 -1.78
N VAL A 98 2.27 7.46 -0.51
CA VAL A 98 1.58 6.62 0.47
C VAL A 98 0.07 6.62 0.24
N THR A 99 -0.53 7.80 0.06
CA THR A 99 -2.00 7.90 -0.12
C THR A 99 -2.49 7.25 -1.39
N ALA A 100 -1.73 7.29 -2.50
CA ALA A 100 -2.10 6.56 -3.71
C ALA A 100 -2.13 5.04 -3.49
N SER A 101 -1.18 4.50 -2.74
CA SER A 101 -1.13 3.07 -2.41
C SER A 101 -2.27 2.67 -1.46
N ALA A 102 -2.62 3.56 -0.52
CA ALA A 102 -3.70 3.36 0.43
C ALA A 102 -5.09 3.41 -0.24
N VAL A 103 -5.34 4.42 -1.07
CA VAL A 103 -6.56 4.53 -1.89
C VAL A 103 -6.76 3.29 -2.76
N MET A 104 -5.69 2.80 -3.40
CA MET A 104 -5.77 1.58 -4.20
C MET A 104 -6.22 0.39 -3.35
N ALA A 105 -5.74 0.27 -2.11
CA ALA A 105 -6.18 -0.80 -1.22
C ALA A 105 -7.68 -0.71 -0.90
N ASP A 106 -8.26 0.48 -0.79
CA ASP A 106 -9.69 0.62 -0.46
C ASP A 106 -10.61 0.39 -1.66
N VAL A 107 -10.17 0.78 -2.86
CA VAL A 107 -10.98 0.69 -4.08
C VAL A 107 -10.84 -0.67 -4.77
N VAL A 108 -9.67 -1.30 -4.66
CA VAL A 108 -9.35 -2.52 -5.41
C VAL A 108 -9.49 -3.76 -4.52
N PRO A 109 -10.33 -4.73 -4.93
CA PRO A 109 -10.45 -6.02 -4.23
C PRO A 109 -9.08 -6.69 -4.06
N LEU A 110 -8.85 -7.33 -2.90
CA LEU A 110 -7.59 -8.01 -2.55
C LEU A 110 -7.01 -8.87 -3.68
N ARG A 111 -7.87 -9.57 -4.42
CA ARG A 111 -7.47 -10.40 -5.56
C ARG A 111 -6.91 -9.57 -6.70
N GLU A 112 -7.42 -8.38 -7.00
CA GLU A 112 -6.92 -7.59 -8.13
C GLU A 112 -5.74 -6.68 -7.75
N ARG A 113 -5.46 -6.48 -6.45
CA ARG A 113 -4.43 -5.54 -5.97
C ARG A 113 -3.05 -5.77 -6.58
N GLY A 114 -2.65 -7.04 -6.82
CA GLY A 114 -1.38 -7.35 -7.47
C GLY A 114 -1.28 -6.82 -8.90
N LYS A 115 -2.38 -6.82 -9.67
CA LYS A 115 -2.41 -6.23 -11.02
C LYS A 115 -2.27 -4.71 -10.96
N TYR A 116 -3.02 -4.05 -10.07
CA TYR A 116 -3.01 -2.60 -9.95
C TYR A 116 -1.70 -2.08 -9.34
N GLN A 117 -1.08 -2.82 -8.42
CA GLN A 117 0.27 -2.50 -7.98
C GLN A 117 1.30 -2.69 -9.08
N GLY A 118 1.10 -3.64 -9.99
CA GLY A 118 1.89 -3.77 -11.22
C GLY A 118 1.86 -2.50 -12.05
N PHE A 119 0.68 -1.89 -12.21
CA PHE A 119 0.55 -0.60 -12.89
C PHE A 119 1.22 0.56 -12.15
N ILE A 120 1.20 0.56 -10.80
CA ILE A 120 1.94 1.55 -9.99
C ILE A 120 3.44 1.42 -10.21
N GLY A 121 3.98 0.20 -10.17
CA GLY A 121 5.38 -0.09 -10.48
C GLY A 121 5.75 0.28 -11.93
N ALA A 122 4.86 0.03 -12.88
CA ALA A 122 5.02 0.44 -14.28
C ALA A 122 5.09 1.97 -14.43
N ALA A 123 4.19 2.70 -13.78
CA ALA A 123 4.20 4.16 -13.79
C ALA A 123 5.49 4.72 -13.17
N PHE A 124 6.00 4.10 -12.11
CA PHE A 124 7.29 4.45 -11.52
C PHE A 124 8.43 4.24 -12.53
N GLY A 125 8.51 3.05 -13.14
CA GLY A 125 9.53 2.72 -14.13
C GLY A 125 9.51 3.63 -15.35
N VAL A 126 8.33 3.91 -15.90
CA VAL A 126 8.18 4.87 -17.02
C VAL A 126 8.69 6.26 -16.61
N SER A 127 8.39 6.70 -15.38
CA SER A 127 8.87 7.99 -14.86
C SER A 127 10.39 8.05 -14.72
N THR A 128 11.04 6.93 -14.40
CA THR A 128 12.50 6.86 -14.29
C THR A 128 13.21 7.08 -15.63
N VAL A 129 12.61 6.67 -16.75
CA VAL A 129 13.17 6.94 -18.10
C VAL A 129 12.69 8.27 -18.66
N ALA A 130 11.40 8.56 -18.52
CA ALA A 130 10.82 9.81 -19.03
C ALA A 130 11.43 11.04 -18.35
N GLY A 131 11.83 10.92 -17.09
CA GLY A 131 12.41 12.03 -16.33
C GLY A 131 13.68 12.60 -16.94
N PRO A 132 14.76 11.81 -17.10
CA PRO A 132 15.99 12.28 -17.74
C PRO A 132 15.79 12.82 -19.16
N LEU A 133 14.90 12.19 -19.94
CA LEU A 133 14.58 12.63 -21.31
C LEU A 133 13.93 14.02 -21.31
N LEU A 134 12.92 14.22 -20.46
CA LEU A 134 12.21 15.49 -20.33
C LEU A 134 13.10 16.56 -19.67
N GLY A 135 13.88 16.19 -18.65
CA GLY A 135 14.82 17.09 -17.97
C GLY A 135 15.91 17.60 -18.90
N GLY A 136 16.51 16.72 -19.70
CA GLY A 136 17.44 17.11 -20.76
C GLY A 136 16.79 18.05 -21.77
N LEU A 137 15.61 17.68 -22.30
CA LEU A 137 14.86 18.52 -23.24
C LEU A 137 14.58 19.93 -22.68
N PHE A 138 14.20 20.04 -21.40
CA PHE A 138 13.91 21.33 -20.78
C PHE A 138 15.16 22.18 -20.55
N VAL A 139 16.26 21.56 -20.15
CA VAL A 139 17.54 22.24 -19.99
C VAL A 139 18.09 22.71 -21.34
N ASP A 140 17.98 21.88 -22.38
CA ASP A 140 18.58 22.14 -23.69
C ASP A 140 17.78 23.14 -24.55
N HIS A 141 16.45 23.14 -24.47
CA HIS A 141 15.59 23.93 -25.36
C HIS A 141 14.69 24.96 -24.67
N LEU A 142 14.51 24.88 -23.35
CA LEU A 142 13.64 25.78 -22.59
C LEU A 142 14.42 26.44 -21.46
N SER A 143 14.08 26.10 -20.22
CA SER A 143 14.75 26.52 -19.00
C SER A 143 14.56 25.42 -17.97
N TRP A 144 15.53 25.25 -17.06
CA TRP A 144 15.42 24.32 -15.94
C TRP A 144 14.15 24.56 -15.10
N ARG A 145 13.57 25.77 -15.12
CA ARG A 145 12.32 26.11 -14.43
C ARG A 145 11.13 25.26 -14.90
N TRP A 146 11.12 24.85 -16.17
CA TRP A 146 10.06 23.99 -16.73
C TRP A 146 10.04 22.59 -16.13
N SER A 147 11.17 22.13 -15.57
CA SER A 147 11.24 20.90 -14.79
C SER A 147 10.27 20.88 -13.61
N PHE A 148 9.94 22.06 -13.07
CA PHE A 148 8.96 22.21 -12.00
C PHE A 148 7.56 22.54 -12.53
N TYR A 149 7.47 23.38 -13.56
CA TYR A 149 6.17 23.79 -14.11
C TYR A 149 5.39 22.67 -14.80
N ILE A 150 6.06 21.65 -15.36
CA ILE A 150 5.38 20.47 -15.93
C ILE A 150 4.52 19.70 -14.91
N ASN A 151 4.87 19.79 -13.62
CA ASN A 151 4.11 19.15 -12.56
C ASN A 151 2.74 19.80 -12.32
N LEU A 152 2.56 21.08 -12.71
CA LEU A 152 1.30 21.81 -12.50
C LEU A 152 0.15 21.28 -13.38
N PRO A 153 0.27 21.16 -14.71
CA PRO A 153 -0.80 20.59 -15.53
C PRO A 153 -1.09 19.14 -15.16
N LEU A 154 -0.05 18.33 -14.90
CA LEU A 154 -0.22 16.95 -14.44
C LEU A 154 -0.93 16.89 -13.08
N GLY A 155 -0.52 17.73 -12.13
CA GLY A 155 -1.15 17.86 -10.82
C GLY A 155 -2.60 18.31 -10.89
N ALA A 156 -2.92 19.24 -11.79
CA ALA A 156 -4.29 19.69 -12.01
C ALA A 156 -5.19 18.56 -12.54
N VAL A 157 -4.70 17.76 -13.49
CA VAL A 157 -5.43 16.56 -13.97
C VAL A 157 -5.64 15.57 -12.83
N VAL A 158 -4.59 15.27 -12.06
CA VAL A 158 -4.69 14.36 -10.90
C VAL A 158 -5.69 14.89 -9.87
N LEU A 159 -5.68 16.19 -9.59
CA LEU A 159 -6.59 16.83 -8.65
C LEU A 159 -8.05 16.74 -9.13
N LEU A 160 -8.29 17.00 -10.41
CA LEU A 160 -9.63 16.93 -11.02
C LEU A 160 -10.17 15.50 -10.97
N VAL A 161 -9.36 14.51 -11.39
CA VAL A 161 -9.72 13.09 -11.32
C VAL A 161 -9.98 12.66 -9.87
N ALA A 162 -9.14 13.10 -8.92
CA ALA A 162 -9.32 12.79 -7.51
C ALA A 162 -10.60 13.40 -6.92
N LEU A 163 -10.97 14.62 -7.32
CA LEU A 163 -12.19 15.27 -6.85
C LEU A 163 -13.45 14.55 -7.33
N VAL A 164 -13.46 14.10 -8.59
CA VAL A 164 -14.62 13.45 -9.23
C VAL A 164 -14.72 11.96 -8.87
N ALA A 165 -13.62 11.21 -8.94
CA ALA A 165 -13.65 9.75 -8.89
C ALA A 165 -13.48 9.16 -7.48
N LEU A 166 -12.87 9.87 -6.53
CA LEU A 166 -12.69 9.32 -5.17
C LEU A 166 -13.99 9.44 -4.36
N PRO A 167 -14.52 8.34 -3.83
CA PRO A 167 -15.63 8.40 -2.89
C PRO A 167 -15.17 9.06 -1.58
N THR A 168 -16.06 9.86 -0.99
CA THR A 168 -15.77 10.53 0.29
C THR A 168 -16.27 9.67 1.43
N VAL A 169 -15.39 8.88 2.04
CA VAL A 169 -15.73 8.15 3.27
C VAL A 169 -15.44 9.05 4.47
N ARG A 170 -16.45 9.27 5.32
CA ARG A 170 -16.35 10.13 6.50
C ARG A 170 -15.65 9.34 7.60
N ALA A 171 -14.54 9.87 8.13
CA ALA A 171 -13.89 9.27 9.30
C ALA A 171 -14.83 9.39 10.51
N ILE A 172 -15.14 8.27 11.17
CA ILE A 172 -15.99 8.22 12.36
C ILE A 172 -15.10 8.10 13.60
N GLY A 173 -15.05 9.15 14.41
CA GLY A 173 -14.30 9.21 15.68
C GLY A 173 -13.42 10.45 15.81
N LYS A 174 -13.09 10.85 17.05
CA LYS A 174 -12.03 11.83 17.38
C LYS A 174 -10.76 11.07 17.74
N PRO A 175 -9.90 10.72 16.78
CA PRO A 175 -8.69 9.98 17.04
C PRO A 175 -7.68 10.81 17.82
N ARG A 176 -6.92 10.18 18.72
CA ARG A 176 -5.87 10.84 19.52
C ARG A 176 -4.54 10.74 18.78
N ILE A 177 -4.11 11.85 18.20
CA ILE A 177 -2.82 11.94 17.49
C ILE A 177 -1.68 11.80 18.51
N ASP A 178 -0.78 10.86 18.25
CA ASP A 178 0.47 10.72 18.99
C ASP A 178 1.52 11.63 18.35
N TYR A 179 1.44 12.92 18.68
CA TYR A 179 2.37 13.92 18.19
C TYR A 179 3.81 13.64 18.63
N LEU A 180 3.99 13.00 19.80
CA LEU A 180 5.30 12.70 20.35
C LEU A 180 5.96 11.55 19.58
N GLY A 181 5.25 10.45 19.34
CA GLY A 181 5.71 9.34 18.52
C GLY A 181 6.08 9.80 17.10
N ILE A 182 5.21 10.60 16.48
CA ILE A 182 5.43 11.21 15.15
C ILE A 182 6.70 12.08 15.14
N LEU A 183 6.89 12.95 16.14
CA LEU A 183 8.05 13.82 16.20
C LEU A 183 9.34 13.02 16.38
N LEU A 184 9.34 12.03 17.28
CA LEU A 184 10.52 11.21 17.59
C LEU A 184 10.98 10.40 16.37
N ILE A 185 10.06 9.75 15.67
CA ILE A 185 10.40 8.96 14.48
C ILE A 185 10.82 9.85 13.30
N ALA A 186 10.18 11.03 13.15
CA ALA A 186 10.58 12.00 12.13
C ALA A 186 12.01 12.49 12.37
N LEU A 187 12.34 12.87 13.61
CA LEU A 187 13.69 13.31 13.97
C LEU A 187 14.71 12.17 13.88
N ALA A 188 14.35 10.96 14.28
CA ALA A 188 15.23 9.79 14.16
C ALA A 188 15.54 9.43 12.71
N ALA A 189 14.51 9.38 11.85
CA ALA A 189 14.68 9.12 10.43
C ALA A 189 15.48 10.26 9.74
N THR A 190 15.23 11.51 10.14
CA THR A 190 16.00 12.68 9.72
C THR A 190 17.48 12.54 10.06
N GLY A 191 17.78 12.25 11.32
CA GLY A 191 19.14 12.14 11.81
C GLY A 191 19.88 10.97 11.16
N LEU A 192 19.23 9.82 10.98
CA LEU A 192 19.80 8.68 10.24
C LEU A 192 20.07 9.03 8.78
N THR A 193 19.12 9.68 8.11
CA THR A 193 19.30 10.10 6.71
C THR A 193 20.47 11.08 6.58
N LEU A 194 20.59 12.05 7.50
CA LEU A 194 21.70 13.01 7.52
C LEU A 194 23.05 12.36 7.82
N VAL A 195 23.13 11.48 8.82
CA VAL A 195 24.34 10.70 9.12
C VAL A 195 24.82 9.96 7.88
N ALA A 196 23.87 9.34 7.18
CA ALA A 196 24.17 8.52 6.02
C ALA A 196 24.53 9.40 4.78
N THR A 197 23.99 10.62 4.70
CA THR A 197 24.29 11.57 3.60
C THR A 197 25.61 12.31 3.81
N TRP A 198 25.92 12.71 5.04
CA TRP A 198 27.11 13.52 5.39
C TRP A 198 28.31 12.70 5.84
N GLY A 199 28.07 11.48 6.33
CA GLY A 199 29.12 10.57 6.77
C GLY A 199 30.05 10.22 5.60
N GLY A 200 31.32 10.61 5.71
CA GLY A 200 32.35 10.35 4.71
C GLY A 200 32.37 11.30 3.52
N THR A 201 31.44 12.25 3.43
CA THR A 201 31.39 13.27 2.36
C THR A 201 31.78 14.63 2.92
N GLU A 202 30.95 15.18 3.81
CA GLU A 202 31.12 16.51 4.41
C GLU A 202 31.82 16.43 5.78
N TYR A 203 31.57 15.36 6.53
CA TYR A 203 32.24 15.08 7.80
C TYR A 203 32.86 13.68 7.81
N PRO A 204 34.06 13.50 8.39
CA PRO A 204 34.60 12.16 8.64
C PRO A 204 33.64 11.31 9.47
N TRP A 205 33.62 9.99 9.26
CA TRP A 205 32.77 9.06 10.01
C TRP A 205 32.96 9.12 11.52
N LEU A 206 34.22 9.29 11.95
CA LEU A 206 34.60 9.40 13.36
C LEU A 206 34.49 10.84 13.89
N SER A 207 33.92 11.77 13.11
CA SER A 207 33.65 13.12 13.57
C SER A 207 32.68 13.09 14.76
N PRO A 208 32.93 13.88 15.81
CA PRO A 208 32.00 14.04 16.91
C PRO A 208 30.58 14.38 16.44
N THR A 209 30.43 15.15 15.35
CA THR A 209 29.12 15.52 14.79
C THR A 209 28.34 14.30 14.29
N ILE A 210 28.98 13.45 13.48
CA ILE A 210 28.34 12.24 12.92
C ILE A 210 28.05 11.22 14.01
N LEU A 211 28.99 11.01 14.94
CA LEU A 211 28.79 10.11 16.08
C LEU A 211 27.66 10.60 17.00
N LEU A 212 27.58 11.90 17.29
CA LEU A 212 26.52 12.49 18.10
C LEU A 212 25.16 12.40 17.39
N MET A 213 25.09 12.65 16.08
CA MET A 213 23.86 12.49 15.29
C MET A 213 23.43 11.03 15.19
N ALA A 214 24.37 10.10 15.01
CA ALA A 214 24.08 8.67 14.98
C ALA A 214 23.58 8.18 16.33
N ALA A 215 24.30 8.47 17.41
CA ALA A 215 23.89 8.15 18.78
C ALA A 215 22.55 8.81 19.13
N GLY A 216 22.37 10.09 18.79
CA GLY A 216 21.12 10.83 18.98
C GLY A 216 19.95 10.19 18.24
N SER A 217 20.16 9.75 16.99
CA SER A 217 19.12 9.08 16.21
C SER A 217 18.75 7.71 16.79
N VAL A 218 19.73 6.94 17.28
CA VAL A 218 19.48 5.68 18.00
C VAL A 218 18.72 5.94 19.29
N VAL A 219 19.09 6.97 20.06
CA VAL A 219 18.36 7.36 21.28
C VAL A 219 16.93 7.78 20.96
N LEU A 220 16.71 8.55 19.88
CA LEU A 220 15.38 8.94 19.42
C LEU A 220 14.56 7.74 18.94
N LEU A 221 15.16 6.74 18.28
CA LEU A 221 14.50 5.49 17.94
C LEU A 221 14.10 4.68 19.18
N VAL A 222 14.99 4.57 20.17
CA VAL A 222 14.69 3.88 21.43
C VAL A 222 13.58 4.62 22.17
N ALA A 223 13.66 5.94 22.25
CA ALA A 223 12.61 6.78 22.84
C ALA A 223 11.28 6.62 22.10
N PHE A 224 11.31 6.58 20.77
CA PHE A 224 10.14 6.28 19.95
C PHE A 224 9.53 4.94 20.34
N VAL A 225 10.31 3.85 20.37
CA VAL A 225 9.79 2.52 20.77
C VAL A 225 9.17 2.55 22.17
N LEU A 226 9.78 3.24 23.14
CA LEU A 226 9.27 3.35 24.50
C LEU A 226 7.97 4.16 24.60
N VAL A 227 7.86 5.26 23.84
CA VAL A 227 6.65 6.08 23.75
C VAL A 227 5.54 5.30 23.06
N GLU A 228 5.87 4.63 21.96
CA GLU A 228 4.95 3.85 21.15
C GLU A 228 4.34 2.67 21.93
N GLN A 229 5.11 2.05 22.82
CA GLN A 229 4.60 1.01 23.72
C GLN A 229 3.58 1.53 24.75
N ARG A 230 3.57 2.83 25.02
CA ARG A 230 2.68 3.47 26.02
C ARG A 230 1.58 4.32 25.39
N ALA A 231 1.65 4.59 24.09
CA ALA A 231 0.67 5.40 23.37
C ALA A 231 -0.69 4.69 23.32
N ALA A 232 -1.78 5.46 23.49
CA ALA A 232 -3.14 4.93 23.42
C ALA A 232 -3.55 4.53 21.99
N GLU A 233 -3.03 5.24 20.99
CA GLU A 233 -3.21 4.94 19.56
C GLU A 233 -1.82 4.96 18.87
N PRO A 234 -1.02 3.89 19.03
CA PRO A 234 0.30 3.82 18.42
C PRO A 234 0.21 3.92 16.89
N MET A 235 1.09 4.73 16.33
CA MET A 235 1.34 4.89 14.91
C MET A 235 1.94 3.64 14.22
N LEU A 236 2.65 2.78 14.95
CA LEU A 236 3.15 1.49 14.49
C LEU A 236 3.16 0.50 15.69
N PRO A 237 2.01 -0.15 15.97
CA PRO A 237 1.82 -1.02 17.11
C PRO A 237 2.89 -2.10 17.13
N MET A 238 3.73 -2.11 18.17
CA MET A 238 4.80 -3.10 18.33
C MET A 238 4.28 -4.54 18.37
N ARG A 239 2.98 -4.72 18.68
CA ARG A 239 2.28 -6.01 18.57
C ARG A 239 2.34 -6.60 17.15
N LEU A 240 2.38 -5.79 16.09
CA LEU A 240 2.44 -6.27 14.71
C LEU A 240 3.74 -7.03 14.45
N PHE A 241 4.86 -6.63 15.05
CA PHE A 241 6.14 -7.33 14.94
C PHE A 241 6.18 -8.68 15.66
N ARG A 242 5.20 -9.01 16.51
CA ARG A 242 5.05 -10.38 17.02
C ARG A 242 4.66 -11.36 15.92
N SER A 243 3.99 -10.88 14.87
CA SER A 243 3.73 -11.69 13.69
C SER A 243 5.00 -11.83 12.86
N SER A 244 5.51 -13.06 12.75
CA SER A 244 6.66 -13.36 11.88
C SER A 244 6.44 -12.88 10.44
N VAL A 245 5.18 -12.88 9.96
CA VAL A 245 4.83 -12.45 8.60
C VAL A 245 5.06 -10.95 8.42
N PHE A 246 4.66 -10.13 9.39
CA PHE A 246 4.84 -8.69 9.34
C PHE A 246 6.33 -8.32 9.44
N THR A 247 7.06 -8.92 10.37
CA THR A 247 8.49 -8.66 10.57
C THR A 247 9.32 -9.02 9.33
N ILE A 248 9.09 -10.20 8.74
CA ILE A 248 9.78 -10.63 7.52
C ILE A 248 9.41 -9.73 6.35
N SER A 249 8.13 -9.37 6.20
CA SER A 249 7.65 -8.44 5.17
C SER A 249 8.31 -7.06 5.31
N GLY A 250 8.46 -6.58 6.54
CA GLY A 250 9.16 -5.33 6.85
C GLY A 250 10.62 -5.35 6.42
N ILE A 251 11.37 -6.40 6.80
CA ILE A 251 12.78 -6.57 6.41
C ILE A 251 12.94 -6.67 4.90
N LEU A 252 12.11 -7.48 4.23
CA LEU A 252 12.14 -7.59 2.77
C LEU A 252 11.85 -6.25 2.09
N SER A 253 10.92 -5.47 2.63
CA SER A 253 10.58 -4.15 2.10
C SER A 253 11.72 -3.16 2.26
N PHE A 254 12.42 -3.19 3.40
CA PHE A 254 13.64 -2.41 3.62
C PHE A 254 14.70 -2.78 2.59
N VAL A 255 14.99 -4.07 2.39
CA VAL A 255 16.02 -4.50 1.43
C VAL A 255 15.64 -4.17 -0.02
N VAL A 256 14.37 -4.29 -0.39
CA VAL A 256 13.88 -3.86 -1.70
C VAL A 256 14.11 -2.37 -1.90
N GLY A 257 13.72 -1.52 -0.93
CA GLY A 257 13.97 -0.08 -1.00
C GLY A 257 15.46 0.23 -1.17
N PHE A 258 16.27 -0.40 -0.33
CA PHE A 258 17.73 -0.30 -0.34
C PHE A 258 18.34 -0.64 -1.70
N ALA A 259 17.99 -1.80 -2.27
CA ALA A 259 18.51 -2.24 -3.57
C ALA A 259 17.99 -1.39 -4.73
N MET A 260 16.71 -1.00 -4.68
CA MET A 260 16.06 -0.22 -5.74
C MET A 260 16.68 1.18 -5.85
N LEU A 261 16.72 1.94 -4.76
CA LEU A 261 17.22 3.31 -4.81
C LEU A 261 18.76 3.34 -4.93
N GLY A 262 19.47 2.43 -4.25
CA GLY A 262 20.92 2.31 -4.36
C GLY A 262 21.37 1.95 -5.79
N GLY A 263 20.74 0.94 -6.40
CA GLY A 263 21.07 0.51 -7.77
C GLY A 263 20.73 1.55 -8.83
N ILE A 264 19.52 2.12 -8.79
CA ILE A 264 19.06 3.11 -9.79
C ILE A 264 19.86 4.42 -9.72
N THR A 265 20.38 4.79 -8.55
CA THR A 265 21.12 6.05 -8.39
C THR A 265 22.52 6.01 -9.04
N TYR A 266 23.24 4.89 -8.95
CA TYR A 266 24.65 4.83 -9.39
C TYR A 266 24.87 4.14 -10.74
N LEU A 267 23.87 3.42 -11.27
CA LEU A 267 23.94 2.88 -12.64
C LEU A 267 24.10 3.95 -13.73
N PRO A 268 23.40 5.10 -13.69
CA PRO A 268 23.64 6.20 -14.62
C PRO A 268 25.08 6.69 -14.58
N THR A 269 25.69 6.73 -13.39
CA THR A 269 27.09 7.14 -13.21
C THR A 269 28.04 6.19 -13.94
N TYR A 270 27.79 4.87 -13.89
CA TYR A 270 28.53 3.89 -14.68
C TYR A 270 28.42 4.19 -16.18
N LEU A 271 27.20 4.37 -16.69
CA LEU A 271 26.94 4.59 -18.11
C LEU A 271 27.58 5.89 -18.63
N GLN A 272 27.56 6.95 -17.82
CA GLN A 272 28.12 8.25 -18.20
C GLN A 272 29.65 8.27 -18.09
N PHE A 273 30.22 7.86 -16.95
CA PHE A 273 31.66 7.98 -16.73
C PHE A 273 32.44 6.86 -17.40
N VAL A 274 31.96 5.62 -17.37
CA VAL A 274 32.71 4.47 -17.90
C VAL A 274 32.51 4.32 -19.40
N ARG A 275 31.26 4.44 -19.89
CA ARG A 275 30.95 4.28 -21.32
C ARG A 275 30.92 5.59 -22.12
N GLY A 276 30.85 6.75 -21.47
CA GLY A 276 30.79 8.03 -22.17
C GLY A 276 29.42 8.33 -22.79
N GLU A 277 28.38 7.63 -22.35
CA GLU A 277 27.02 7.84 -22.83
C GLU A 277 26.48 9.17 -22.31
N SER A 278 25.67 9.87 -23.11
CA SER A 278 25.00 11.08 -22.65
C SER A 278 24.01 10.77 -21.51
N ALA A 279 23.60 11.78 -20.73
CA ALA A 279 22.56 11.63 -19.71
C ALA A 279 21.25 11.05 -20.29
N THR A 280 20.87 11.52 -21.47
CA THR A 280 19.70 11.06 -22.25
C THR A 280 19.83 9.59 -22.66
N ALA A 281 20.98 9.21 -23.21
CA ALA A 281 21.25 7.83 -23.61
C ALA A 281 21.31 6.92 -22.38
N SER A 282 21.95 7.34 -21.29
CA SER A 282 22.05 6.58 -20.05
C SER A 282 20.67 6.25 -19.46
N GLY A 283 19.72 7.20 -19.51
CA GLY A 283 18.32 6.94 -19.17
C GLY A 283 17.67 5.86 -20.04
N LEU A 284 17.91 5.91 -21.35
CA LEU A 284 17.41 4.90 -22.30
C LEU A 284 18.06 3.52 -22.07
N TRP A 285 19.36 3.49 -21.79
CA TRP A 285 20.11 2.26 -21.55
C TRP A 285 19.71 1.56 -20.24
N MET A 286 19.03 2.25 -19.31
CA MET A 286 18.43 1.65 -18.10
C MET A 286 17.08 0.94 -18.34
N LEU A 287 16.50 1.06 -19.54
CA LEU A 287 15.23 0.39 -19.88
C LEU A 287 15.21 -1.12 -19.56
N PRO A 288 16.27 -1.91 -19.78
CA PRO A 288 16.26 -3.34 -19.45
C PRO A 288 16.02 -3.60 -17.95
N LEU A 289 16.58 -2.78 -17.06
CA LEU A 289 16.35 -2.90 -15.61
C LEU A 289 14.87 -2.67 -15.28
N ILE A 290 14.33 -1.59 -15.81
CA ILE A 290 12.93 -1.21 -15.60
C ILE A 290 11.99 -2.24 -16.20
N PHE A 291 12.32 -2.78 -17.37
CA PHE A 291 11.58 -3.86 -18.01
C PHE A 291 11.56 -5.11 -17.13
N GLY A 292 12.72 -5.56 -16.63
CA GLY A 292 12.80 -6.71 -15.72
C GLY A 292 11.96 -6.51 -14.45
N LEU A 293 12.08 -5.32 -13.84
CA LEU A 293 11.30 -4.92 -12.67
C LEU A 293 9.80 -4.96 -12.95
N MET A 294 9.36 -4.31 -14.02
CA MET A 294 7.95 -4.17 -14.35
C MET A 294 7.32 -5.52 -14.75
N ALA A 295 8.00 -6.28 -15.61
CA ALA A 295 7.54 -7.57 -16.08
C ALA A 295 7.36 -8.54 -14.91
N MET A 296 8.37 -8.66 -14.04
CA MET A 296 8.29 -9.59 -12.92
C MET A 296 7.37 -9.11 -11.79
N SER A 297 7.24 -7.80 -11.60
CA SER A 297 6.27 -7.25 -10.65
C SER A 297 4.82 -7.51 -11.08
N LEU A 298 4.54 -7.46 -12.38
CA LEU A 298 3.24 -7.81 -12.93
C LEU A 298 2.97 -9.33 -12.81
N VAL A 299 3.98 -10.15 -13.13
CA VAL A 299 3.89 -11.62 -13.01
C VAL A 299 3.63 -12.03 -11.56
N SER A 300 4.41 -11.53 -10.59
CA SER A 300 4.24 -11.88 -9.18
C SER A 300 2.87 -11.43 -8.66
N GLY A 301 2.46 -10.19 -8.94
CA GLY A 301 1.14 -9.67 -8.55
C GLY A 301 -0.02 -10.48 -9.14
N THR A 302 0.06 -10.83 -10.42
CA THR A 302 -1.01 -11.57 -11.12
C THR A 302 -1.07 -13.05 -10.71
N VAL A 303 0.09 -13.69 -10.50
CA VAL A 303 0.12 -15.10 -10.08
C VAL A 303 -0.31 -15.25 -8.63
N ILE A 304 0.09 -14.34 -7.73
CA ILE A 304 -0.38 -14.34 -6.34
C ILE A 304 -1.89 -14.13 -6.28
N SER A 305 -2.41 -13.20 -7.09
CA SER A 305 -3.85 -12.95 -7.26
C SER A 305 -4.63 -14.21 -7.64
N LYS A 306 -4.11 -15.01 -8.59
CA LYS A 306 -4.79 -16.21 -9.10
C LYS A 306 -4.61 -17.44 -8.22
N THR A 307 -3.40 -17.65 -7.71
CA THR A 307 -3.04 -18.89 -7.00
C THR A 307 -3.21 -18.77 -5.49
N GLY A 308 -3.16 -17.56 -4.93
CA GLY A 308 -3.11 -17.31 -3.49
C GLY A 308 -1.79 -17.72 -2.81
N HIS A 309 -0.82 -18.23 -3.57
CA HIS A 309 0.46 -18.72 -3.07
C HIS A 309 1.55 -17.66 -3.27
N TYR A 310 1.93 -16.97 -2.20
CA TYR A 310 2.92 -15.89 -2.28
C TYR A 310 4.34 -16.27 -1.83
N ARG A 311 4.52 -17.36 -1.09
CA ARG A 311 5.80 -17.68 -0.42
C ARG A 311 6.99 -17.85 -1.37
N SER A 312 6.76 -18.42 -2.56
CA SER A 312 7.81 -18.67 -3.55
C SER A 312 8.41 -17.38 -4.13
N PHE A 313 7.61 -16.32 -4.25
CA PHE A 313 8.03 -15.08 -4.91
C PHE A 313 9.14 -14.33 -4.15
N PRO A 314 9.03 -14.08 -2.83
CA PRO A 314 10.12 -13.48 -2.07
C PRO A 314 11.40 -14.31 -2.07
N ILE A 315 11.29 -15.64 -2.03
CA ILE A 315 12.46 -16.54 -2.00
C ILE A 315 13.19 -16.49 -3.34
N VAL A 316 12.49 -16.70 -4.45
CA VAL A 316 13.09 -16.65 -5.79
C VAL A 316 13.55 -15.23 -6.11
N GLY A 317 12.73 -14.23 -5.79
CA GLY A 317 13.04 -12.82 -6.05
C GLY A 317 14.30 -12.35 -5.32
N SER A 318 14.47 -12.71 -4.04
CA SER A 318 15.67 -12.33 -3.27
C SER A 318 16.92 -13.05 -3.77
N LEU A 319 16.80 -14.31 -4.19
CA LEU A 319 17.90 -15.02 -4.84
C LEU A 319 18.32 -14.35 -6.15
N VAL A 320 17.35 -14.07 -7.01
CA VAL A 320 17.58 -13.41 -8.32
C VAL A 320 18.14 -12.00 -8.13
N MET A 321 17.65 -11.24 -7.14
CA MET A 321 18.17 -9.92 -6.79
C MET A 321 19.62 -9.98 -6.28
N THR A 322 19.93 -10.97 -5.43
CA THR A 322 21.31 -11.20 -4.95
C THR A 322 22.24 -11.51 -6.11
N LEU A 323 21.82 -12.39 -7.02
CA LEU A 323 22.58 -12.72 -8.22
C LEU A 323 22.73 -11.49 -9.13
N GLY A 324 21.68 -10.68 -9.30
CA GLY A 324 21.74 -9.42 -10.05
C GLY A 324 22.76 -8.44 -9.46
N LEU A 325 22.74 -8.21 -8.14
CA LEU A 325 23.72 -7.37 -7.44
C LEU A 325 25.14 -7.91 -7.58
N PHE A 326 25.32 -9.23 -7.48
CA PHE A 326 26.61 -9.88 -7.67
C PHE A 326 27.12 -9.74 -9.10
N LEU A 327 26.27 -9.96 -10.11
CA LEU A 327 26.64 -9.81 -11.52
C LEU A 327 26.97 -8.36 -11.89
N MET A 328 26.28 -7.38 -11.28
CA MET A 328 26.66 -5.97 -11.41
C MET A 328 28.09 -5.70 -10.92
N SER A 329 28.59 -6.45 -9.92
CA SER A 329 29.97 -6.32 -9.45
C SER A 329 31.03 -6.86 -10.43
N LEU A 330 30.60 -7.50 -11.52
CA LEU A 330 31.47 -7.99 -12.60
C LEU A 330 31.50 -7.03 -13.80
N LEU A 331 30.79 -5.90 -13.74
CA LEU A 331 30.76 -4.93 -14.82
C LEU A 331 32.09 -4.18 -14.93
N ASP A 332 32.81 -4.44 -16.00
CA ASP A 332 34.08 -3.78 -16.33
C ASP A 332 33.95 -2.81 -17.51
N ALA A 333 34.95 -1.94 -17.74
CA ALA A 333 34.94 -0.92 -18.79
C ALA A 333 34.76 -1.51 -20.20
N THR A 334 35.17 -2.77 -20.42
CA THR A 334 35.07 -3.48 -21.70
C THR A 334 33.76 -4.25 -21.88
N THR A 335 32.85 -4.21 -20.91
CA THR A 335 31.65 -5.05 -20.92
C THR A 335 30.71 -4.69 -22.07
N SER A 336 30.30 -5.69 -22.84
CA SER A 336 29.32 -5.53 -23.92
C SER A 336 27.95 -5.09 -23.37
N TYR A 337 27.24 -4.27 -24.16
CA TYR A 337 25.94 -3.74 -23.78
C TYR A 337 24.94 -4.86 -23.46
N TRP A 338 24.92 -5.90 -24.30
CA TRP A 338 23.99 -7.02 -24.15
C TRP A 338 24.17 -7.77 -22.84
N LEU A 339 25.41 -7.91 -22.38
CA LEU A 339 25.72 -8.57 -21.11
C LEU A 339 25.26 -7.69 -19.93
N MET A 340 25.56 -6.39 -19.99
CA MET A 340 25.09 -5.43 -18.99
C MET A 340 23.56 -5.36 -18.94
N ALA A 341 22.88 -5.34 -20.10
CA ALA A 341 21.43 -5.37 -20.21
C ALA A 341 20.84 -6.65 -19.59
N ALA A 342 21.47 -7.81 -19.80
CA ALA A 342 21.05 -9.06 -19.17
C ALA A 342 21.16 -9.00 -17.64
N PHE A 343 22.25 -8.44 -17.11
CA PHE A 343 22.42 -8.27 -15.67
C PHE A 343 21.41 -7.27 -15.09
N MET A 344 21.15 -6.16 -15.79
CA MET A 344 20.13 -5.17 -15.45
C MET A 344 18.73 -5.79 -15.39
N VAL A 345 18.36 -6.60 -16.39
CA VAL A 345 17.10 -7.34 -16.41
C VAL A 345 17.00 -8.27 -15.21
N LEU A 346 18.09 -8.98 -14.86
CA LEU A 346 18.10 -9.89 -13.73
C LEU A 346 17.93 -9.16 -12.39
N LEU A 347 18.65 -8.05 -12.20
CA LEU A 347 18.50 -7.21 -11.00
C LEU A 347 17.07 -6.66 -10.89
N GLY A 348 16.57 -6.09 -11.99
CA GLY A 348 15.19 -5.59 -12.08
C GLY A 348 14.18 -6.69 -11.75
N ALA A 349 14.31 -7.86 -12.37
CA ALA A 349 13.47 -9.03 -12.15
C ALA A 349 13.42 -9.43 -10.67
N GLY A 350 14.57 -9.50 -10.01
CA GLY A 350 14.65 -9.80 -8.58
C GLY A 350 13.90 -8.78 -7.71
N ILE A 351 14.13 -7.49 -7.96
CA ILE A 351 13.41 -6.40 -7.27
C ILE A 351 11.91 -6.52 -7.51
N GLY A 352 11.49 -6.68 -8.77
CA GLY A 352 10.09 -6.78 -9.18
C GLY A 352 9.34 -7.96 -8.55
N LEU A 353 9.98 -9.13 -8.44
CA LEU A 353 9.40 -10.33 -7.81
C LEU A 353 9.06 -10.11 -6.33
N ILE A 354 9.84 -9.31 -5.60
CA ILE A 354 9.63 -9.06 -4.17
C ILE A 354 8.77 -7.82 -3.94
N MET A 355 8.91 -6.78 -4.75
CA MET A 355 8.45 -5.41 -4.47
C MET A 355 7.03 -5.28 -3.91
N GLN A 356 6.09 -6.07 -4.43
CA GLN A 356 4.68 -5.99 -4.04
C GLN A 356 4.29 -7.00 -2.96
N VAL A 357 5.05 -8.09 -2.81
CA VAL A 357 4.63 -9.23 -1.99
C VAL A 357 4.49 -8.86 -0.52
N PRO A 358 5.46 -8.19 0.13
CA PRO A 358 5.32 -7.76 1.52
C PRO A 358 4.06 -6.92 1.78
N MET A 359 3.71 -6.03 0.84
CA MET A 359 2.54 -5.17 0.97
C MET A 359 1.25 -5.99 0.85
N ILE A 360 1.13 -6.86 -0.16
CA ILE A 360 -0.05 -7.72 -0.35
C ILE A 360 -0.24 -8.65 0.85
N VAL A 361 0.85 -9.27 1.31
CA VAL A 361 0.83 -10.20 2.43
C VAL A 361 0.35 -9.51 3.69
N VAL A 362 0.97 -8.39 4.09
CA VAL A 362 0.54 -7.64 5.27
C VAL A 362 -0.90 -7.18 5.15
N GLN A 363 -1.33 -6.72 3.97
CA GLN A 363 -2.71 -6.32 3.76
C GLN A 363 -3.73 -7.46 3.87
N SER A 364 -3.29 -8.70 3.64
CA SER A 364 -4.16 -9.89 3.70
C SER A 364 -4.16 -10.59 5.05
N THR A 365 -3.09 -10.45 5.83
CA THR A 365 -2.91 -11.14 7.11
C THR A 365 -3.26 -10.27 8.32
N THR A 366 -3.30 -8.95 8.15
CA THR A 366 -3.61 -8.02 9.22
C THR A 366 -5.11 -7.79 9.33
N ASP A 367 -5.62 -7.66 10.56
CA ASP A 367 -7.02 -7.33 10.81
C ASP A 367 -7.38 -5.96 10.21
N TYR A 368 -8.62 -5.79 9.76
CA TYR A 368 -9.07 -4.58 9.07
C TYR A 368 -8.83 -3.29 9.89
N ALA A 369 -8.89 -3.38 11.22
CA ALA A 369 -8.61 -2.27 12.13
C ALA A 369 -7.14 -1.81 12.10
N ASP A 370 -6.21 -2.72 11.84
CA ASP A 370 -4.76 -2.45 11.81
C ASP A 370 -4.22 -2.33 10.38
N LEU A 371 -5.06 -2.48 9.35
CA LEU A 371 -4.67 -2.55 7.93
C LEU A 371 -3.93 -1.29 7.46
N GLY A 372 -4.45 -0.11 7.82
CA GLY A 372 -3.84 1.17 7.46
C GLY A 372 -2.46 1.34 8.08
N VAL A 373 -2.36 1.01 9.37
CA VAL A 373 -1.11 1.09 10.13
C VAL A 373 -0.05 0.07 9.68
N ALA A 374 -0.47 -1.14 9.36
CA ALA A 374 0.46 -2.16 8.89
C ALA A 374 0.97 -1.85 7.47
N THR A 375 0.10 -1.33 6.59
CA THR A 375 0.50 -0.91 5.23
C THR A 375 1.45 0.28 5.25
N SER A 376 1.19 1.27 6.11
CA SER A 376 2.07 2.42 6.29
C SER A 376 3.40 2.00 6.91
N GLY A 377 3.40 1.08 7.88
CA GLY A 377 4.62 0.54 8.48
C GLY A 377 5.53 -0.18 7.48
N VAL A 378 4.98 -1.01 6.59
CA VAL A 378 5.74 -1.65 5.51
C VAL A 378 6.31 -0.62 4.53
N SER A 379 5.51 0.36 4.16
CA SER A 379 5.94 1.44 3.24
C SER A 379 7.02 2.30 3.87
N PHE A 380 6.91 2.60 5.16
CA PHE A 380 7.90 3.32 5.94
C PHE A 380 9.24 2.58 5.97
N LEU A 381 9.24 1.28 6.28
CA LEU A 381 10.46 0.46 6.27
C LEU A 381 11.10 0.42 4.89
N ARG A 382 10.29 0.40 3.82
CA ARG A 382 10.79 0.50 2.43
C ARG A 382 11.46 1.84 2.16
N THR A 383 10.80 2.95 2.47
CA THR A 383 11.36 4.29 2.25
C THR A 383 12.64 4.49 3.06
N MET A 384 12.67 4.02 4.30
CA MET A 384 13.88 3.99 5.12
C MET A 384 14.99 3.20 4.42
N GLY A 385 14.69 1.99 3.94
CA GLY A 385 15.60 1.19 3.15
C GLY A 385 16.20 1.96 1.96
N SER A 386 15.35 2.66 1.20
CA SER A 386 15.78 3.50 0.07
C SER A 386 16.79 4.58 0.46
N SER A 387 16.53 5.33 1.54
CA SER A 387 17.44 6.37 2.03
C SER A 387 18.78 5.78 2.50
N PHE A 388 18.74 4.67 3.26
CA PHE A 388 19.95 3.96 3.67
C PHE A 388 20.74 3.37 2.49
N GLY A 389 20.03 2.92 1.45
CA GLY A 389 20.64 2.43 0.22
C GLY A 389 21.46 3.50 -0.48
N VAL A 390 20.84 4.63 -0.81
CA VAL A 390 21.55 5.74 -1.47
C VAL A 390 22.76 6.21 -0.67
N ALA A 391 22.58 6.32 0.65
CA ALA A 391 23.64 6.76 1.53
C ALA A 391 24.79 5.76 1.65
N LEU A 392 24.53 4.46 1.81
CA LEU A 392 25.60 3.47 1.91
C LEU A 392 26.38 3.38 0.60
N PHE A 393 25.67 3.37 -0.54
CA PHE A 393 26.33 3.41 -1.85
C PHE A 393 27.17 4.69 -2.01
N GLY A 394 26.63 5.85 -1.62
CA GLY A 394 27.37 7.12 -1.68
C GLY A 394 28.57 7.19 -0.76
N THR A 395 28.47 6.58 0.42
CA THR A 395 29.58 6.43 1.37
C THR A 395 30.70 5.62 0.75
N ILE A 396 30.38 4.46 0.17
CA ILE A 396 31.37 3.59 -0.45
C ILE A 396 32.01 4.31 -1.64
N TYR A 397 31.19 4.95 -2.47
CA TYR A 397 31.65 5.72 -3.63
C TYR A 397 32.57 6.87 -3.22
N ALA A 398 32.17 7.71 -2.25
CA ALA A 398 32.95 8.85 -1.77
C ALA A 398 34.21 8.43 -1.00
N GLY A 399 34.17 7.28 -0.31
CA GLY A 399 35.34 6.75 0.41
C GLY A 399 36.37 6.07 -0.48
N MET A 400 35.98 5.55 -1.64
CA MET A 400 36.88 4.81 -2.54
C MET A 400 37.33 5.63 -3.75
N LEU A 401 36.45 6.46 -4.32
CA LEU A 401 36.74 7.16 -5.57
C LEU A 401 37.92 8.14 -5.45
N PRO A 402 38.04 8.99 -4.42
CA PRO A 402 39.11 9.99 -4.35
C PRO A 402 40.50 9.36 -4.34
N ASP A 403 40.69 8.29 -3.58
CA ASP A 403 41.97 7.58 -3.49
C ASP A 403 42.33 6.90 -4.83
N LYS A 404 41.36 6.24 -5.47
CA LYS A 404 41.57 5.61 -6.79
C LYS A 404 41.82 6.65 -7.88
N LEU A 405 41.11 7.77 -7.83
CA LEU A 405 41.28 8.89 -8.77
C LEU A 405 42.64 9.57 -8.58
N ALA A 406 43.05 9.80 -7.32
CA ALA A 406 44.37 10.35 -7.02
C ALA A 406 45.49 9.43 -7.50
N ALA A 407 45.35 8.11 -7.32
CA ALA A 407 46.31 7.14 -7.84
C ALA A 407 46.37 7.15 -9.38
N ALA A 408 45.22 7.22 -10.06
CA ALA A 408 45.15 7.31 -11.52
C ALA A 408 45.80 8.60 -12.05
N LEU A 409 45.51 9.75 -11.42
CA LEU A 409 46.07 11.06 -11.78
C LEU A 409 47.57 11.18 -11.44
N ALA A 410 48.05 10.50 -10.39
CA ALA A 410 49.47 10.43 -10.08
C ALA A 410 50.24 9.60 -11.11
N ALA A 411 49.64 8.52 -11.63
CA ALA A 411 50.23 7.70 -12.68
C ALA A 411 50.17 8.39 -14.07
N HIS A 412 49.08 9.11 -14.36
CA HIS A 412 48.84 9.78 -15.63
C HIS A 412 48.27 11.20 -15.39
N PRO A 413 49.14 12.21 -15.24
CA PRO A 413 48.72 13.58 -14.97
C PRO A 413 47.86 14.16 -16.09
N LEU A 414 46.94 15.05 -15.73
CA LEU A 414 46.17 15.83 -16.70
C LEU A 414 47.11 16.66 -17.59
N PRO A 415 46.79 16.82 -18.90
CA PRO A 415 47.57 17.67 -19.80
C PRO A 415 47.69 19.10 -19.25
N ALA A 416 48.82 19.76 -19.49
CA ALA A 416 49.02 21.15 -19.07
C ALA A 416 47.95 22.05 -19.71
N GLY A 417 47.12 22.69 -18.88
CA GLY A 417 45.99 23.54 -19.31
C GLY A 417 44.63 22.85 -19.36
N ALA A 418 44.53 21.54 -19.04
CA ALA A 418 43.25 20.88 -18.84
C ALA A 418 42.60 21.34 -17.52
N ASP A 419 41.28 21.46 -17.53
CA ASP A 419 40.50 21.79 -16.35
C ASP A 419 40.74 20.72 -15.25
N PRO A 420 41.15 21.10 -14.03
CA PRO A 420 41.24 20.17 -12.89
C PRO A 420 39.94 19.39 -12.63
N HIS A 421 38.78 19.93 -13.01
CA HIS A 421 37.48 19.28 -12.90
C HIS A 421 37.12 18.38 -14.09
N ALA A 422 37.99 18.27 -15.11
CA ALA A 422 37.73 17.43 -16.27
C ALA A 422 37.53 15.95 -15.90
N ALA A 423 38.21 15.47 -14.86
CA ALA A 423 38.04 14.11 -14.34
C ALA A 423 36.71 13.86 -13.60
N GLN A 424 35.97 14.93 -13.26
CA GLN A 424 34.69 14.89 -12.54
C GLN A 424 33.50 15.18 -13.45
N SER A 425 33.74 15.56 -14.71
CA SER A 425 32.71 15.74 -15.73
C SER A 425 32.80 14.62 -16.76
N PRO A 426 31.72 13.84 -17.01
CA PRO A 426 31.74 12.77 -18.00
C PRO A 426 32.16 13.26 -19.39
N GLN A 427 31.63 14.39 -19.83
CA GLN A 427 31.90 14.93 -21.17
C GLN A 427 33.34 15.43 -21.29
N ALA A 428 33.86 16.08 -20.25
CA ALA A 428 35.24 16.54 -20.23
C ALA A 428 36.23 15.37 -20.14
N LEU A 429 35.88 14.33 -19.37
CA LEU A 429 36.68 13.11 -19.24
C LEU A 429 36.84 12.38 -20.57
N HIS A 430 35.74 12.19 -21.31
CA HIS A 430 35.77 11.53 -22.62
C HIS A 430 36.34 12.40 -23.75
N ALA A 431 36.48 13.71 -23.52
CA ALA A 431 37.21 14.62 -24.42
C ALA A 431 38.74 14.59 -24.22
N LEU A 432 39.23 14.01 -23.12
CA LEU A 432 40.66 13.86 -22.87
C LEU A 432 41.29 12.81 -23.79
N PRO A 433 42.61 12.89 -24.06
CA PRO A 433 43.33 11.82 -24.73
C PRO A 433 43.12 10.48 -24.03
N ALA A 434 42.91 9.41 -24.81
CA ALA A 434 42.61 8.07 -24.28
C ALA A 434 43.64 7.56 -23.26
N SER A 435 44.91 7.98 -23.37
CA SER A 435 45.98 7.64 -22.42
C SER A 435 45.80 8.22 -21.02
N VAL A 436 45.04 9.31 -20.89
CA VAL A 436 44.72 9.96 -19.60
C VAL A 436 43.30 9.58 -19.15
N ALA A 437 42.37 9.45 -20.10
CA ALA A 437 40.98 9.09 -19.80
C ALA A 437 40.85 7.64 -19.30
N ALA A 438 41.55 6.67 -19.91
CA ALA A 438 41.37 5.25 -19.58
C ALA A 438 41.69 4.90 -18.11
N PRO A 439 42.80 5.35 -17.49
CA PRO A 439 43.07 5.09 -16.08
C PRO A 439 42.02 5.70 -15.14
N ILE A 440 41.47 6.87 -15.50
CA ILE A 440 40.42 7.53 -14.72
C ILE A 440 39.10 6.76 -14.87
N ILE A 441 38.76 6.33 -16.08
CA ILE A 441 37.59 5.49 -16.37
C ILE A 441 37.66 4.16 -15.59
N ASP A 442 38.83 3.52 -15.56
CA ASP A 442 39.06 2.29 -14.80
C ASP A 442 38.90 2.51 -13.29
N ALA A 443 39.35 3.66 -12.77
CA ALA A 443 39.13 4.03 -11.37
C ALA A 443 37.62 4.16 -11.03
N TYR A 444 36.82 4.74 -11.93
CA TYR A 444 35.37 4.80 -11.79
C TYR A 444 34.73 3.40 -11.87
N ALA A 445 35.14 2.58 -12.84
CA ALA A 445 34.63 1.22 -13.03
C ALA A 445 34.93 0.34 -11.80
N ASP A 446 36.16 0.34 -11.32
CA ASP A 446 36.60 -0.45 -10.16
C ASP A 446 35.95 0.03 -8.84
N THR A 447 35.70 1.34 -8.70
CA THR A 447 34.91 1.87 -7.57
C THR A 447 33.49 1.30 -7.58
N LEU A 448 32.82 1.32 -8.73
CA LEU A 448 31.45 0.83 -8.87
C LEU A 448 31.37 -0.70 -8.70
N GLN A 449 32.32 -1.46 -9.25
CA GLN A 449 32.44 -2.91 -9.02
C GLN A 449 32.57 -3.24 -7.54
N SER A 450 33.50 -2.56 -6.86
CA SER A 450 33.75 -2.74 -5.42
C SER A 450 32.50 -2.42 -4.60
N MET A 451 31.79 -1.36 -4.97
CA MET A 451 30.54 -0.95 -4.34
C MET A 451 29.45 -2.02 -4.47
N PHE A 452 29.19 -2.55 -5.66
CA PHE A 452 28.22 -3.63 -5.84
C PHE A 452 28.63 -4.91 -5.12
N ARG A 453 29.93 -5.21 -5.03
CA ARG A 453 30.45 -6.38 -4.29
C ARG A 453 30.20 -6.27 -2.79
N ILE A 454 30.40 -5.08 -2.20
CA ILE A 454 30.13 -4.81 -0.77
C ILE A 454 28.63 -4.89 -0.47
N VAL A 455 27.78 -4.52 -1.43
CA VAL A 455 26.33 -4.49 -1.27
C VAL A 455 25.67 -5.85 -1.51
N ALA A 456 26.20 -6.70 -2.39
CA ALA A 456 25.62 -8.00 -2.72
C ALA A 456 25.22 -8.88 -1.51
N PRO A 457 26.00 -8.94 -0.39
CA PRO A 457 25.60 -9.65 0.82
C PRO A 457 24.25 -9.22 1.42
N VAL A 458 23.84 -7.96 1.24
CA VAL A 458 22.53 -7.48 1.73
C VAL A 458 21.38 -8.22 1.03
N GLY A 459 21.53 -8.51 -0.26
CA GLY A 459 20.59 -9.37 -0.99
C GLY A 459 20.55 -10.79 -0.42
N ALA A 460 21.71 -11.36 -0.09
CA ALA A 460 21.80 -12.70 0.49
C ALA A 460 21.10 -12.78 1.86
N VAL A 461 21.19 -11.72 2.68
CA VAL A 461 20.43 -11.61 3.93
C VAL A 461 18.92 -11.62 3.65
N ALA A 462 18.45 -10.88 2.63
CA ALA A 462 17.04 -10.94 2.25
C ALA A 462 16.61 -12.34 1.80
N PHE A 463 17.48 -13.09 1.12
CA PHE A 463 17.20 -14.47 0.75
C PHE A 463 17.03 -15.37 1.97
N VAL A 464 17.96 -15.31 2.93
CA VAL A 464 17.85 -16.06 4.18
C VAL A 464 16.57 -15.69 4.93
N VAL A 465 16.25 -14.40 5.03
CA VAL A 465 15.03 -13.91 5.70
C VAL A 465 13.76 -14.37 4.97
N ALA A 466 13.76 -14.41 3.64
CA ALA A 466 12.62 -14.87 2.85
C ALA A 466 12.28 -16.35 3.09
N LEU A 467 13.26 -17.20 3.42
CA LEU A 467 13.03 -18.62 3.70
C LEU A 467 12.12 -18.85 4.92
N PHE A 468 12.21 -17.96 5.91
CA PHE A 468 11.40 -17.99 7.13
C PHE A 468 9.98 -17.47 6.93
N LEU A 469 9.64 -16.95 5.74
CA LEU A 469 8.31 -16.44 5.45
C LEU A 469 7.29 -17.58 5.52
N LYS A 470 6.42 -17.55 6.53
CA LYS A 470 5.32 -18.50 6.67
C LYS A 470 4.22 -18.16 5.66
N GLN A 471 3.71 -19.20 5.00
CA GLN A 471 2.55 -19.07 4.12
C GLN A 471 1.28 -19.07 4.97
N VAL A 472 0.54 -17.97 4.93
CA VAL A 472 -0.77 -17.83 5.57
C VAL A 472 -1.81 -17.78 4.45
N PRO A 473 -2.91 -18.53 4.53
CA PRO A 473 -3.97 -18.44 3.52
C PRO A 473 -4.50 -17.00 3.47
N LEU A 474 -4.54 -16.41 2.26
CA LEU A 474 -5.09 -15.08 2.06
C LEU A 474 -6.56 -15.09 2.53
N ARG A 475 -6.93 -14.24 3.49
CA ARG A 475 -8.30 -14.15 4.00
C ARG A 475 -9.25 -13.74 2.87
N ASP A 476 -10.09 -14.68 2.47
CA ASP A 476 -11.03 -14.53 1.38
C ASP A 476 -12.33 -13.87 1.90
N THR A 477 -12.27 -12.57 2.19
CA THR A 477 -13.45 -11.77 2.57
C THR A 477 -14.51 -11.65 1.45
N SER A 478 -14.26 -12.25 0.28
CA SER A 478 -15.04 -12.05 -0.94
C SER A 478 -16.09 -13.11 -1.25
N ARG A 479 -16.20 -14.21 -0.51
CA ARG A 479 -17.29 -15.19 -0.72
C ARG A 479 -18.65 -14.75 -0.18
N VAL A 480 -18.69 -13.77 0.74
CA VAL A 480 -19.94 -13.29 1.35
C VAL A 480 -20.59 -12.16 0.54
N ALA A 481 -19.80 -11.33 -0.16
CA ALA A 481 -20.33 -10.18 -0.91
C ALA A 481 -21.03 -10.55 -2.23
N VAL A 482 -20.79 -11.75 -2.76
CA VAL A 482 -21.35 -12.21 -4.06
C VAL A 482 -22.68 -12.96 -3.88
N ALA A 483 -23.00 -13.45 -2.68
CA ALA A 483 -24.20 -14.26 -2.44
C ALA A 483 -25.45 -13.44 -2.06
N GLY A 484 -25.35 -12.12 -1.87
CA GLY A 484 -26.48 -11.32 -1.41
C GLY A 484 -26.39 -9.82 -1.74
N SER A 485 -26.53 -9.45 -3.01
CA SER A 485 -27.12 -8.14 -3.37
C SER A 485 -27.38 -8.02 -4.88
N HIS A 486 -28.63 -8.25 -5.28
CA HIS A 486 -29.21 -7.46 -6.36
C HIS A 486 -29.52 -6.08 -5.79
N GLY A 487 -28.58 -5.14 -5.94
CA GLY A 487 -28.70 -3.78 -5.43
C GLY A 487 -27.40 -3.01 -5.59
N VAL A 488 -27.28 -2.27 -6.69
CA VAL A 488 -26.18 -1.33 -6.92
C VAL A 488 -26.33 -0.18 -5.91
N GLY A 489 -25.54 -0.15 -4.84
CA GLY A 489 -25.44 1.05 -4.01
C GLY A 489 -24.97 0.92 -2.55
N GLU A 490 -25.09 -0.23 -1.89
CA GLU A 490 -24.96 -0.27 -0.41
C GLU A 490 -23.69 -0.93 0.15
N GLY A 491 -22.78 -1.41 -0.71
CA GLY A 491 -21.54 -2.09 -0.30
C GLY A 491 -20.41 -1.22 0.27
N PHE A 492 -20.65 0.08 0.51
CA PHE A 492 -19.62 1.06 0.92
C PHE A 492 -19.85 1.63 2.32
N SER A 493 -19.91 0.76 3.34
CA SER A 493 -19.92 1.19 4.74
C SER A 493 -18.81 0.55 5.56
N ALA A 494 -17.98 1.40 6.19
CA ALA A 494 -17.21 1.13 7.39
C ALA A 494 -17.01 2.47 8.12
N PRO A 495 -16.98 2.56 9.47
CA PRO A 495 -17.27 1.56 10.48
C PRO A 495 -18.67 1.76 11.12
N ALA A 496 -19.32 0.69 11.52
CA ALA A 496 -20.08 0.70 12.76
C ALA A 496 -19.24 -0.08 13.78
N SER A 497 -19.25 0.31 15.05
CA SER A 497 -19.08 -0.68 16.11
C SER A 497 -20.00 -1.84 15.74
N THR A 498 -19.48 -3.05 15.56
CA THR A 498 -20.33 -4.19 15.25
C THR A 498 -21.39 -4.24 16.34
N THR A 499 -22.62 -3.84 16.00
CA THR A 499 -23.77 -4.18 16.84
C THR A 499 -23.76 -5.70 16.90
N SER A 500 -23.99 -6.28 18.07
CA SER A 500 -23.97 -7.73 18.29
C SER A 500 -24.72 -8.53 17.22
N LEU A 501 -25.71 -7.90 16.57
CA LEU A 501 -26.50 -8.40 15.44
C LEU A 501 -25.69 -8.63 14.14
N GLN A 502 -24.74 -7.76 13.77
CA GLN A 502 -23.90 -7.94 12.57
C GLN A 502 -22.82 -9.01 12.75
N GLU A 503 -22.34 -9.20 13.99
CA GLU A 503 -21.46 -10.33 14.33
C GLU A 503 -22.26 -11.63 14.35
N LEU A 504 -23.46 -11.62 14.92
CA LEU A 504 -24.39 -12.74 14.86
C LEU A 504 -24.69 -13.14 13.40
N GLU A 505 -24.97 -12.18 12.52
CA GLU A 505 -25.22 -12.45 11.09
C GLU A 505 -24.02 -13.11 10.40
N LYS A 506 -22.80 -12.63 10.67
CA LYS A 506 -21.57 -13.23 10.13
C LYS A 506 -21.35 -14.65 10.65
N LEU A 507 -21.60 -14.88 11.94
CA LEU A 507 -21.45 -16.18 12.58
C LEU A 507 -22.50 -17.18 12.07
N VAL A 508 -23.77 -16.77 12.00
CA VAL A 508 -24.86 -17.56 11.41
C VAL A 508 -24.59 -17.88 9.94
N GLY A 509 -24.13 -16.89 9.16
CA GLY A 509 -23.76 -17.09 7.76
C GLY A 509 -22.62 -18.11 7.59
N ASN A 510 -21.63 -18.08 8.48
CA ASN A 510 -20.55 -19.08 8.48
C ASN A 510 -21.06 -20.50 8.81
N VAL A 511 -21.95 -20.63 9.80
CA VAL A 511 -22.55 -21.93 10.19
C VAL A 511 -23.38 -22.50 9.04
N VAL A 512 -24.27 -21.70 8.44
CA VAL A 512 -25.11 -22.12 7.30
C VAL A 512 -24.26 -22.47 6.07
N SER A 513 -23.18 -21.72 5.81
CA SER A 513 -22.28 -22.01 4.66
C SER A 513 -21.47 -23.30 4.80
N ARG A 514 -21.30 -23.81 6.03
CA ARG A 514 -20.60 -25.07 6.31
C ARG A 514 -21.52 -26.29 6.23
N ALA A 515 -22.84 -26.09 6.36
CA ALA A 515 -23.81 -27.14 6.18
C ALA A 515 -23.74 -27.68 4.73
N LYS A 516 -23.53 -29.00 4.59
CA LYS A 516 -23.36 -29.65 3.26
C LYS A 516 -24.65 -29.72 2.44
N THR A 517 -25.80 -29.50 3.07
CA THR A 517 -27.14 -29.59 2.48
C THR A 517 -27.95 -28.38 2.92
N ASP A 518 -28.97 -28.01 2.12
CA ASP A 518 -29.94 -27.00 2.50
C ASP A 518 -30.55 -27.36 3.88
N PRO A 519 -30.42 -26.50 4.91
CA PRO A 519 -30.92 -26.80 6.25
C PRO A 519 -32.45 -26.70 6.34
N GLY A 520 -33.12 -26.11 5.35
CA GLY A 520 -34.56 -25.88 5.35
C GLY A 520 -35.39 -27.12 5.68
N PRO A 521 -35.26 -28.26 4.97
CA PRO A 521 -36.02 -29.48 5.23
C PRO A 521 -35.78 -30.09 6.62
N GLU A 522 -34.56 -30.01 7.13
CA GLU A 522 -34.19 -30.56 8.45
C GLU A 522 -34.76 -29.70 9.59
N ILE A 523 -34.66 -28.38 9.47
CA ILE A 523 -35.28 -27.43 10.40
C ILE A 523 -36.79 -27.63 10.41
N TRP A 524 -37.38 -27.91 9.26
CA TRP A 524 -38.81 -28.16 9.12
C TRP A 524 -39.27 -29.45 9.78
N ALA A 525 -38.53 -30.55 9.56
CA ALA A 525 -38.79 -31.81 10.25
C ALA A 525 -38.64 -31.71 11.77
N ARG A 526 -37.71 -30.88 12.27
CA ARG A 526 -37.48 -30.64 13.70
C ARG A 526 -38.52 -29.72 14.34
N SER A 527 -39.18 -28.86 13.56
CA SER A 527 -40.14 -27.86 14.07
C SER A 527 -41.52 -28.46 14.36
N GLY A 528 -41.83 -29.66 13.85
CA GLY A 528 -43.09 -30.37 14.14
C GLY A 528 -44.34 -29.61 13.70
N LEU A 529 -44.30 -29.00 12.53
CA LEU A 529 -45.33 -28.07 12.07
C LEU A 529 -46.34 -28.73 11.13
N ASP A 530 -47.63 -28.44 11.36
CA ASP A 530 -48.75 -28.94 10.56
C ASP A 530 -48.98 -28.14 9.25
N VAL A 531 -48.06 -27.23 8.92
CA VAL A 531 -48.11 -26.38 7.72
C VAL A 531 -47.12 -26.83 6.67
N SER A 532 -47.49 -26.72 5.40
CA SER A 532 -46.61 -27.04 4.28
C SER A 532 -45.40 -26.08 4.21
N PRO A 533 -44.26 -26.47 3.57
CA PRO A 533 -43.12 -25.58 3.37
C PRO A 533 -43.46 -24.25 2.70
N ALA A 534 -44.36 -24.26 1.73
CA ALA A 534 -44.82 -23.06 1.04
C ALA A 534 -45.62 -22.12 1.96
N GLN A 535 -46.49 -22.69 2.81
CA GLN A 535 -47.25 -21.94 3.81
C GLN A 535 -46.35 -21.35 4.90
N GLY A 536 -45.37 -22.12 5.38
CA GLY A 536 -44.37 -21.63 6.35
C GLY A 536 -43.47 -20.53 5.77
N TRP A 537 -43.06 -20.67 4.51
CA TRP A 537 -42.30 -19.65 3.81
C TRP A 537 -43.10 -18.35 3.67
N LEU A 538 -44.37 -18.43 3.28
CA LEU A 538 -45.23 -17.25 3.15
C LEU A 538 -45.50 -16.60 4.52
N LEU A 539 -45.77 -17.39 5.56
CA LEU A 539 -45.87 -16.90 6.94
C LEU A 539 -44.60 -16.13 7.37
N GLY A 540 -43.41 -16.67 7.09
CA GLY A 540 -42.15 -15.99 7.41
C GLY A 540 -41.99 -14.64 6.71
N HIS A 541 -42.42 -14.52 5.46
CA HIS A 541 -42.37 -13.25 4.72
C HIS A 541 -43.45 -12.27 5.16
N VAL A 542 -44.67 -12.73 5.48
CA VAL A 542 -45.71 -11.90 6.11
C VAL A 542 -45.19 -11.37 7.44
N PHE A 543 -44.51 -12.19 8.25
CA PHE A 543 -43.92 -11.76 9.52
C PHE A 543 -42.86 -10.68 9.32
N ARG A 544 -41.93 -10.91 8.38
CA ARG A 544 -40.88 -9.95 8.07
C ARG A 544 -41.44 -8.61 7.58
N ALA A 545 -42.43 -8.64 6.70
CA ALA A 545 -43.08 -7.45 6.19
C ALA A 545 -43.93 -6.75 7.27
N ALA A 546 -44.63 -7.50 8.13
CA ALA A 546 -45.42 -6.94 9.23
C ALA A 546 -44.56 -6.29 10.32
N VAL A 547 -43.38 -6.84 10.64
CA VAL A 547 -42.39 -6.22 11.54
C VAL A 547 -41.79 -4.95 10.95
N ALA A 548 -41.58 -4.91 9.63
CA ALA A 548 -41.03 -3.75 8.94
C ALA A 548 -42.06 -2.63 8.69
N GLY A 549 -43.35 -2.98 8.66
CA GLY A 549 -44.48 -2.08 8.39
C GLY A 549 -45.39 -1.84 9.60
N ASN A 550 -46.64 -1.43 9.35
CA ASN A 550 -47.63 -1.10 10.37
C ASN A 550 -48.42 -2.34 10.88
N GLY A 551 -47.76 -3.48 11.10
CA GLY A 551 -48.40 -4.66 11.70
C GLY A 551 -49.15 -5.58 10.73
N GLY A 552 -48.97 -5.43 9.42
CA GLY A 552 -49.50 -6.33 8.40
C GLY A 552 -48.74 -6.21 7.07
N ALA A 553 -49.02 -7.12 6.14
CA ALA A 553 -48.34 -7.18 4.84
C ALA A 553 -49.31 -7.43 3.68
N THR A 554 -49.08 -6.81 2.53
CA THR A 554 -49.81 -7.09 1.28
C THR A 554 -49.06 -8.10 0.41
N THR A 555 -49.77 -8.81 -0.47
CA THR A 555 -49.17 -9.75 -1.44
C THR A 555 -48.23 -9.04 -2.41
N ASP A 556 -48.49 -7.78 -2.74
CA ASP A 556 -47.62 -6.97 -3.61
C ASP A 556 -46.31 -6.57 -2.90
N GLU A 557 -46.35 -6.24 -1.61
CA GLU A 557 -45.14 -5.99 -0.81
C GLU A 557 -44.28 -7.25 -0.69
N ILE A 558 -44.92 -8.41 -0.49
CA ILE A 558 -44.22 -9.70 -0.45
C ILE A 558 -43.63 -10.02 -1.83
N GLY A 559 -44.40 -9.80 -2.89
CA GLY A 559 -43.94 -9.99 -4.26
C GLY A 559 -42.74 -9.11 -4.63
N ALA A 560 -42.75 -7.85 -4.18
CA ALA A 560 -41.63 -6.92 -4.36
C ALA A 560 -40.36 -7.39 -3.63
N LEU A 561 -40.48 -8.04 -2.47
CA LEU A 561 -39.33 -8.56 -1.71
C LEU A 561 -38.62 -9.72 -2.40
N VAL A 562 -39.33 -10.52 -3.20
CA VAL A 562 -38.79 -11.71 -3.86
C VAL A 562 -38.76 -11.62 -5.39
N ASN A 563 -39.11 -10.45 -5.93
CA ASN A 563 -39.16 -10.16 -7.36
C ASN A 563 -40.08 -11.11 -8.15
N VAL A 564 -41.28 -11.37 -7.60
CA VAL A 564 -42.32 -12.23 -8.18
C VAL A 564 -43.67 -11.51 -8.10
N PRO A 565 -44.54 -11.56 -9.12
CA PRO A 565 -45.87 -10.95 -9.05
C PRO A 565 -46.67 -11.40 -7.82
N GLY A 566 -47.29 -10.44 -7.11
CA GLY A 566 -48.02 -10.68 -5.86
C GLY A 566 -49.17 -11.69 -5.99
N GLU A 567 -49.79 -11.74 -7.18
CA GLU A 567 -50.88 -12.67 -7.55
C GLU A 567 -50.54 -14.15 -7.31
N ILE A 568 -49.25 -14.51 -7.39
CA ILE A 568 -48.80 -15.90 -7.21
C ILE A 568 -48.97 -16.37 -5.76
N PHE A 569 -48.92 -15.45 -4.80
CA PHE A 569 -49.01 -15.77 -3.37
C PHE A 569 -50.44 -15.79 -2.86
N GLU A 570 -51.38 -15.20 -3.60
CA GLU A 570 -52.79 -15.05 -3.21
C GLU A 570 -53.49 -16.38 -2.85
N PRO A 571 -53.33 -17.48 -3.61
CA PRO A 571 -53.95 -18.77 -3.26
C PRO A 571 -53.42 -19.33 -1.93
N THR A 572 -52.13 -19.15 -1.66
CA THR A 572 -51.49 -19.65 -0.43
C THR A 572 -51.84 -18.76 0.76
N ALA A 573 -51.95 -17.43 0.55
CA ALA A 573 -52.39 -16.48 1.55
C ALA A 573 -53.84 -16.77 1.99
N ARG A 574 -54.75 -17.01 1.05
CA ARG A 574 -56.15 -17.39 1.37
C ARG A 574 -56.21 -18.69 2.16
N HIS A 575 -55.44 -19.71 1.79
CA HIS A 575 -55.37 -20.95 2.57
C HIS A 575 -54.90 -20.74 4.00
N LEU A 576 -53.97 -19.80 4.23
CA LEU A 576 -53.50 -19.45 5.58
C LEU A 576 -54.56 -18.67 6.39
N VAL A 577 -55.38 -17.87 5.73
CA VAL A 577 -56.54 -17.19 6.34
C VAL A 577 -57.63 -18.20 6.70
N ASP A 578 -57.99 -19.09 5.77
CA ASP A 578 -59.00 -20.14 6.00
C ASP A 578 -58.60 -21.12 7.11
N ALA A 579 -57.31 -21.43 7.21
CA ALA A 579 -56.75 -22.23 8.29
C ALA A 579 -56.62 -21.48 9.63
N GLY A 580 -56.95 -20.18 9.66
CA GLY A 580 -56.95 -19.36 10.87
C GLY A 580 -55.56 -18.91 11.34
N TYR A 581 -54.53 -18.97 10.49
CA TYR A 581 -53.17 -18.51 10.82
C TYR A 581 -52.95 -17.02 10.52
N LEU A 582 -53.68 -16.47 9.55
CA LEU A 582 -53.65 -15.04 9.18
C LEU A 582 -55.07 -14.45 9.20
N VAL A 583 -55.18 -13.13 9.35
CA VAL A 583 -56.42 -12.37 9.18
C VAL A 583 -56.22 -11.38 8.04
N GLU A 584 -57.18 -11.31 7.13
CA GLU A 584 -57.19 -10.31 6.06
C GLU A 584 -58.09 -9.12 6.43
N SER A 585 -57.57 -7.91 6.31
CA SER A 585 -58.33 -6.67 6.45
C SER A 585 -57.90 -5.67 5.39
N GLY A 586 -58.79 -5.35 4.44
CA GLY A 586 -58.53 -4.38 3.38
C GLY A 586 -57.37 -4.73 2.45
N GLY A 587 -57.13 -6.04 2.21
CA GLY A 587 -56.01 -6.53 1.39
C GLY A 587 -54.67 -6.63 2.14
N THR A 588 -54.64 -6.35 3.44
CA THR A 588 -53.47 -6.54 4.31
C THR A 588 -53.66 -7.77 5.19
N TYR A 589 -52.64 -8.62 5.25
CA TYR A 589 -52.60 -9.83 6.08
C TYR A 589 -51.89 -9.56 7.41
N GLY A 590 -52.59 -9.79 8.52
CA GLY A 590 -52.06 -9.73 9.90
C GLY A 590 -52.02 -11.10 10.57
N PHE A 591 -51.26 -11.22 11.67
CA PHE A 591 -51.09 -12.49 12.39
C PHE A 591 -52.23 -12.77 13.38
N THR A 592 -52.68 -14.04 13.42
CA THR A 592 -53.47 -14.57 14.55
C THR A 592 -52.55 -15.13 15.63
N ALA A 593 -53.11 -15.42 16.81
CA ALA A 593 -52.41 -16.15 17.86
C ALA A 593 -51.92 -17.53 17.39
N ALA A 594 -52.71 -18.24 16.56
CA ALA A 594 -52.33 -19.53 16.00
C ALA A 594 -51.18 -19.40 14.98
N GLY A 595 -51.19 -18.36 14.13
CA GLY A 595 -50.08 -18.08 13.21
C GLY A 595 -48.78 -17.72 13.94
N MET A 596 -48.88 -16.98 15.04
CA MET A 596 -47.73 -16.65 15.89
C MET A 596 -47.15 -17.89 16.60
N GLU A 597 -47.99 -18.86 16.99
CA GLU A 597 -47.52 -20.13 17.56
C GLU A 597 -46.68 -20.92 16.54
N VAL A 598 -47.12 -20.98 15.29
CA VAL A 598 -46.37 -21.59 14.18
C VAL A 598 -45.03 -20.88 13.97
N MET A 599 -45.02 -19.55 13.96
CA MET A 599 -43.79 -18.77 13.81
C MET A 599 -42.82 -19.00 14.98
N THR A 600 -43.34 -19.08 16.21
CA THR A 600 -42.55 -19.37 17.41
C THR A 600 -41.90 -20.76 17.33
N LYS A 601 -42.63 -21.77 16.87
CA LYS A 601 -42.09 -23.12 16.62
C LYS A 601 -40.99 -23.11 15.56
N LEU A 602 -41.18 -22.35 14.47
CA LEU A 602 -40.17 -22.21 13.41
C LEU A 602 -38.89 -21.51 13.89
N VAL A 603 -39.00 -20.41 14.66
CA VAL A 603 -37.86 -19.69 15.24
C VAL A 603 -37.08 -20.61 16.21
N ASN A 604 -37.80 -21.38 17.03
CA ASN A 604 -37.19 -22.36 17.92
C ASN A 604 -36.51 -23.51 17.16
N GLY A 605 -37.08 -23.95 16.04
CA GLY A 605 -36.46 -24.91 15.13
C GLY A 605 -35.11 -24.42 14.60
N TRP A 606 -35.07 -23.19 14.07
CA TRP A 606 -33.84 -22.53 13.61
C TRP A 606 -32.80 -22.40 14.72
N ARG A 607 -33.22 -21.95 15.91
CA ARG A 607 -32.36 -21.87 17.10
C ARG A 607 -31.75 -23.22 17.44
N SER A 608 -32.57 -24.27 17.51
CA SER A 608 -32.11 -25.61 17.88
C SER A 608 -31.12 -26.20 16.88
N TRP A 609 -31.31 -25.92 15.59
CA TRP A 609 -30.41 -26.36 14.54
C TRP A 609 -29.07 -25.62 14.60
N LEU A 610 -29.09 -24.28 14.75
CA LEU A 610 -27.87 -23.48 14.92
C LEU A 610 -27.05 -23.91 16.12
N LEU A 611 -27.70 -24.25 17.24
CA LEU A 611 -27.04 -24.73 18.44
C LEU A 611 -26.46 -26.14 18.28
N ALA A 612 -27.06 -26.99 17.45
CA ALA A 612 -26.57 -28.34 17.17
C ALA A 612 -25.31 -28.33 16.29
N GLU A 613 -25.24 -27.43 15.31
CA GLU A 613 -24.09 -27.29 14.40
C GLU A 613 -22.83 -26.74 15.12
N LEU A 614 -23.00 -26.17 16.31
CA LEU A 614 -21.93 -25.68 17.18
C LEU A 614 -21.31 -26.76 18.07
N ALA A 615 -21.75 -28.02 17.97
CA ALA A 615 -21.26 -29.10 18.83
C ALA A 615 -19.72 -29.28 18.76
N ASP A 616 -19.10 -28.91 17.64
CA ASP A 616 -17.66 -29.05 17.36
C ASP A 616 -16.84 -27.78 17.62
N TRP A 617 -17.44 -26.70 18.14
CA TRP A 617 -16.75 -25.44 18.43
C TRP A 617 -16.08 -25.43 19.81
N ASP A 618 -14.99 -24.68 19.94
CA ASP A 618 -14.25 -24.49 21.19
C ASP A 618 -15.15 -23.88 22.30
N GLN A 619 -14.89 -24.20 23.56
CA GLN A 619 -15.80 -23.87 24.68
C GLN A 619 -16.01 -22.37 24.88
N ASP A 620 -14.97 -21.56 24.67
CA ASP A 620 -15.01 -20.11 24.89
C ASP A 620 -15.81 -19.37 23.80
N ASP A 621 -15.74 -19.81 22.53
CA ASP A 621 -16.52 -19.21 21.44
C ASP A 621 -18.00 -19.67 21.46
N ARG A 622 -18.29 -20.80 22.10
CA ARG A 622 -19.62 -21.43 22.13
C ARG A 622 -20.59 -20.74 23.09
N SER A 623 -20.13 -20.26 24.24
CA SER A 623 -20.98 -19.65 25.28
C SER A 623 -21.57 -18.31 24.83
N ASP A 624 -20.72 -17.42 24.30
CA ASP A 624 -21.11 -16.08 23.85
C ASP A 624 -22.05 -16.15 22.63
N PHE A 625 -21.76 -17.05 21.68
CA PHE A 625 -22.61 -17.23 20.51
C PHE A 625 -23.96 -17.88 20.85
N SER A 626 -23.98 -18.86 21.78
CA SER A 626 -25.25 -19.44 22.28
C SER A 626 -26.12 -18.38 22.95
N ALA A 627 -25.53 -17.53 23.82
CA ALA A 627 -26.26 -16.45 24.48
C ALA A 627 -26.81 -15.41 23.49
N ALA A 628 -26.06 -15.12 22.42
CA ALA A 628 -26.48 -14.21 21.38
C ALA A 628 -27.63 -14.77 20.51
N ILE A 629 -27.59 -16.06 20.16
CA ILE A 629 -28.69 -16.74 19.47
C ILE A 629 -29.95 -16.75 20.35
N ASP A 630 -29.81 -17.04 21.64
CA ASP A 630 -30.91 -17.07 22.60
C ASP A 630 -31.58 -15.69 22.71
N SER A 631 -30.80 -14.64 22.91
CA SER A 631 -31.30 -13.26 22.97
C SER A 631 -31.97 -12.82 21.66
N PHE A 632 -31.46 -13.26 20.51
CA PHE A 632 -32.05 -12.92 19.21
C PHE A 632 -33.38 -13.64 18.97
N ALA A 633 -33.46 -14.92 19.30
CA ALA A 633 -34.71 -15.69 19.22
C ALA A 633 -35.79 -15.09 20.13
N GLU A 634 -35.45 -14.73 21.36
CA GLU A 634 -36.35 -14.05 22.30
C GLU A 634 -36.86 -12.72 21.73
N LYS A 635 -35.98 -11.87 21.18
CA LYS A 635 -36.38 -10.59 20.57
C LYS A 635 -37.31 -10.76 19.38
N ILE A 636 -37.09 -11.77 18.53
CA ILE A 636 -37.99 -12.05 17.40
C ILE A 636 -39.38 -12.45 17.91
N ILE A 637 -39.43 -13.33 18.91
CA ILE A 637 -40.69 -13.81 19.49
C ILE A 637 -41.44 -12.65 20.18
N ASP A 638 -40.73 -11.81 20.95
CA ASP A 638 -41.34 -10.68 21.65
C ASP A 638 -41.84 -9.60 20.69
N ASN A 639 -41.07 -9.21 19.67
CA ASN A 639 -41.54 -8.31 18.61
C ASN A 639 -42.74 -8.89 17.85
N GLY A 640 -42.81 -10.22 17.74
CA GLY A 640 -43.94 -10.90 17.13
C GLY A 640 -45.23 -10.72 17.92
N ARG A 641 -45.20 -10.79 19.25
CA ARG A 641 -46.41 -10.69 20.10
C ARG A 641 -47.16 -9.38 19.89
N ASP A 642 -46.47 -8.30 19.55
CA ASP A 642 -47.06 -6.99 19.26
C ASP A 642 -47.82 -6.94 17.92
N LEU A 643 -47.63 -7.93 17.04
CA LEU A 643 -48.30 -8.07 15.74
C LEU A 643 -49.66 -8.78 15.82
N ILE A 644 -50.04 -9.30 17.00
CA ILE A 644 -51.33 -9.97 17.17
C ILE A 644 -52.43 -8.89 17.11
N SER A 645 -53.17 -8.88 16.01
CA SER A 645 -54.32 -7.97 15.88
C SER A 645 -55.42 -8.34 16.90
N PRO A 646 -55.99 -7.39 17.65
CA PRO A 646 -57.12 -7.68 18.53
C PRO A 646 -58.30 -8.11 17.66
N ALA A 647 -58.75 -9.35 17.84
CA ALA A 647 -59.96 -9.85 17.21
C ALA A 647 -61.13 -8.92 17.58
N ARG A 648 -61.68 -8.20 16.60
CA ARG A 648 -62.98 -7.54 16.81
C ARG A 648 -64.05 -8.63 16.89
N PRO A 649 -64.98 -8.56 17.86
CA PRO A 649 -66.11 -9.48 17.91
C PRO A 649 -66.94 -9.31 16.64
N THR A 650 -67.39 -10.44 16.10
CA THR A 650 -68.36 -10.54 15.02
C THR A 650 -69.65 -9.82 15.40
N GLU A 651 -70.06 -8.83 14.60
CA GLU A 651 -71.45 -8.39 14.48
C GLU A 651 -71.96 -8.66 13.06
#